data_AF-A0A177DGW3-F1
#
_entry.id   AF-A0A177DGW3-F1
#
_cell.length_a   1.000
_cell.length_b   1.000
_cell.length_c   1.000
_cell.angle_alpha   90.00
_cell.angle_beta   90.00
_cell.angle_gamma   90.00
#
_symmetry.space_group_name_H-M   'P 1'
#
loop_
_entity.id
_entity.type
_entity.pdbx_description
1 polymer ?
#
loop_
_entity_poly.entity_id
_entity_poly.type
_entity_poly.pdbx_seq_one_letter_code
_entity_poly.pdbx_strand_id
1 'polypeptide(L)'
;MAKTDSGHGRQLLQQAEKILLHPIHPHLISYCPTMDLIALVTDEENLDVYRINGQRAFGLKRKNEDLHVEALQWEFNGKSIAVSWSDGSTDLVSAETGKVTHKDVMLPEVGGAGGSMADDDAPVRVRCIGWGLNFINVETVKKRTGLKPKKANSSAPAKTNVFGDPTTEEWDAFKDDTTLEDFLQRQPDFQTLDIAPDLPDQLAMMDIEALLPKLPAIPLPPALPFMRISQADSGAFSSQAEADSLLHSHHLKDHNSVDMFIRLTDRGTVHPSIYDSLETVNVQLPRAWDISSTPLLHTSHPYSCTHSLLMQTTSATSPQKKSIAYVPLTLNFIPLAGVYLHLIAAKTSQLQNLLLYITQTLQRIRAFFKHAQDLPRKFMMNISETLEEKELGDLVTNLFHTACTGNCNPVLKEWLVDELAEAGHKRWDTTVTTSFTTLLALLHENLIPALDRCSIVISRLRGLAQFHDQEWIFSGPMSEFSALLETLKNMRLLAHTAMLYASEEKRQFHNFSKWLRFTIDFEATELESQSRAEMEQRDPGVDVSQVLAYIQYGLTKSDVAPFFRPEAQLDPKAKGREAASYEDTKKAVELLKEGATFKEEALCLEHVLGHLSTGVMGLLKQISRWQEANIQMNSGVVLENLGETDDISTLDMRMVFEPSTSSDSMSTYVALSSLSSPTTLHVHRLSDTQSISNVRKDISAYAISTLDFSSASMSTKDAKVLDAKFADDSSLLILLQVPLEDKTMSNVIVSLPYTLGVNSMSHEHPIVTYTPLPHASVQQHLLPQGTPPPSLSRNNIAITRETIERHTRHVFEGRFTPLRLEVNGRKGRRVIVVLGSDRKHYRVLDMDFRMKKDRDGRDDASWNGSDSEAEDGDGDVSMGEA
;
A
#
# COMPACT_ATOMS: atom_id res chain seq x y z
N MET A 1 13.47 7.78 63.95
CA MET A 1 12.32 8.64 63.64
C MET A 1 12.79 9.83 62.82
N ALA A 2 12.84 9.66 61.51
CA ALA A 2 12.80 10.73 60.53
C ALA A 2 11.61 10.35 59.65
N LYS A 3 10.54 11.16 59.67
CA LYS A 3 9.38 10.97 58.80
C LYS A 3 9.86 11.19 57.37
N THR A 4 9.95 10.12 56.59
CA THR A 4 10.05 10.17 55.15
C THR A 4 8.76 10.79 54.61
N ASP A 5 8.92 11.79 53.77
CA ASP A 5 7.84 12.52 53.08
C ASP A 5 6.87 11.55 52.41
N SER A 6 5.60 11.71 52.75
CA SER A 6 4.47 11.02 52.16
C SER A 6 4.04 11.71 50.86
N GLY A 7 4.03 10.97 49.74
CA GLY A 7 2.84 10.98 48.88
C GLY A 7 2.94 11.42 47.42
N HIS A 8 3.89 12.25 47.00
CA HIS A 8 3.93 12.73 45.60
C HIS A 8 5.29 12.51 44.95
N GLY A 9 5.49 11.33 44.37
CA GLY A 9 6.78 10.92 43.83
C GLY A 9 6.64 10.03 42.59
N ARG A 10 7.07 10.56 41.44
CA ARG A 10 7.23 9.89 40.13
C ARG A 10 5.91 9.59 39.39
N GLN A 11 5.39 10.63 38.73
CA GLN A 11 4.24 10.54 37.84
C GLN A 11 4.58 11.23 36.51
N LEU A 12 4.63 10.44 35.42
CA LEU A 12 4.60 10.99 34.06
C LEU A 12 3.33 11.82 33.83
N LEU A 13 3.42 12.87 33.03
CA LEU A 13 2.28 13.72 32.67
C LEU A 13 1.26 12.90 31.87
N GLN A 14 0.03 12.80 32.39
CA GLN A 14 -1.09 12.26 31.63
C GLN A 14 -1.57 13.32 30.63
N GLN A 15 -1.23 13.13 29.35
CA GLN A 15 -1.64 14.02 28.27
C GLN A 15 -3.12 13.82 27.91
N ALA A 16 -3.59 12.57 27.94
CA ALA A 16 -4.98 12.25 27.62
C ALA A 16 -5.45 10.97 28.32
N GLU A 17 -6.77 10.86 28.46
CA GLU A 17 -7.47 9.67 28.93
C GLU A 17 -8.76 9.53 28.13
N LYS A 18 -9.05 8.31 27.68
CA LYS A 18 -10.24 8.02 26.90
C LYS A 18 -10.93 6.78 27.42
N ILE A 19 -12.25 6.90 27.54
CA ILE A 19 -13.18 5.80 27.79
C ILE A 19 -13.88 5.47 26.48
N LEU A 20 -13.76 4.23 26.04
CA LEU A 20 -14.37 3.72 24.82
C LEU A 20 -15.75 3.14 25.13
N LEU A 21 -16.64 3.22 24.15
CA LEU A 21 -17.98 2.64 24.24
C LEU A 21 -17.90 1.10 24.27
N HIS A 22 -17.10 0.57 23.35
CA HIS A 22 -16.87 -0.86 23.16
C HIS A 22 -15.49 -1.27 23.70
N PRO A 23 -15.37 -2.48 24.28
CA PRO A 23 -14.07 -3.09 24.52
C PRO A 23 -13.24 -3.20 23.25
N ILE A 24 -11.92 -3.25 23.39
CA ILE A 24 -10.98 -3.44 22.28
C ILE A 24 -10.19 -4.74 22.43
N HIS A 25 -9.65 -5.23 21.32
CA HIS A 25 -8.69 -6.32 21.31
C HIS A 25 -7.33 -5.81 21.85
N PRO A 26 -6.79 -6.37 22.96
CA PRO A 26 -5.59 -5.82 23.59
C PRO A 26 -4.33 -5.83 22.72
N HIS A 27 -4.27 -6.71 21.72
CA HIS A 27 -3.13 -6.84 20.81
C HIS A 27 -3.29 -6.02 19.52
N LEU A 28 -4.44 -5.36 19.33
CA LEU A 28 -4.77 -4.54 18.16
C LEU A 28 -4.96 -3.07 18.58
N ILE A 29 -3.94 -2.52 19.23
CA ILE A 29 -3.81 -1.09 19.52
C ILE A 29 -2.40 -0.66 19.11
N SER A 30 -2.29 0.44 18.35
CA SER A 30 -0.98 0.97 17.95
C SER A 30 -0.98 2.49 17.81
N TYR A 31 0.11 3.12 18.22
CA TYR A 31 0.34 4.55 18.11
C TYR A 31 1.02 4.88 16.77
N CYS A 32 0.55 5.91 16.08
CA CYS A 32 1.12 6.31 14.79
C CYS A 32 2.56 6.83 14.95
N PRO A 33 3.54 6.36 14.15
CA PRO A 33 4.94 6.75 14.32
C PRO A 33 5.21 8.26 14.21
N THR A 34 4.46 8.97 13.38
CA THR A 34 4.74 10.38 13.01
C THR A 34 3.62 11.37 13.34
N MET A 35 2.46 10.89 13.79
CA MET A 35 1.30 11.72 14.09
C MET A 35 0.69 11.35 15.44
N ASP A 36 -0.11 12.25 16.00
CA ASP A 36 -0.76 12.07 17.29
C ASP A 36 -2.09 11.32 17.15
N LEU A 37 -1.98 10.12 16.57
CA LEU A 37 -3.08 9.22 16.23
C LEU A 37 -2.88 7.86 16.91
N ILE A 38 -3.98 7.32 17.44
CA ILE A 38 -4.03 6.00 18.09
C ILE A 38 -5.05 5.17 17.31
N ALA A 39 -4.57 4.09 16.68
CA ALA A 39 -5.41 3.11 16.03
C ALA A 39 -5.76 1.99 17.01
N LEU A 40 -7.01 1.57 17.01
CA LEU A 40 -7.49 0.45 17.82
C LEU A 40 -8.60 -0.32 17.10
N VAL A 41 -8.75 -1.59 17.45
CA VAL A 41 -9.83 -2.45 16.93
C VAL A 41 -10.77 -2.83 18.06
N THR A 42 -12.05 -2.50 17.87
CA THR A 42 -13.14 -2.86 18.79
C THR A 42 -13.49 -4.34 18.73
N ASP A 43 -14.20 -4.85 19.73
CA ASP A 43 -14.74 -6.22 19.74
C ASP A 43 -15.77 -6.49 18.62
N GLU A 44 -16.30 -5.43 18.00
CA GLU A 44 -17.13 -5.50 16.79
C GLU A 44 -16.31 -5.57 15.48
N GLU A 45 -14.99 -5.75 15.56
CA GLU A 45 -14.09 -5.83 14.40
C GLU A 45 -14.06 -4.55 13.54
N ASN A 46 -14.33 -3.41 14.17
CA ASN A 46 -14.18 -2.09 13.56
C ASN A 46 -12.84 -1.46 13.96
N LEU A 47 -12.10 -0.96 12.98
CA LEU A 47 -10.95 -0.08 13.21
C LEU A 47 -11.46 1.33 13.51
N ASP A 48 -11.05 1.89 14.63
CA ASP A 48 -11.20 3.32 14.94
C ASP A 48 -9.83 3.96 15.16
N VAL A 49 -9.64 5.14 14.60
CA VAL A 49 -8.44 5.95 14.80
C VAL A 49 -8.82 7.25 15.51
N TYR A 50 -8.21 7.48 16.67
CA TYR A 50 -8.46 8.65 17.52
C TYR A 50 -7.25 9.59 17.53
N ARG A 51 -7.51 10.90 17.57
CA ARG A 51 -6.52 11.90 17.95
C ARG A 51 -6.26 11.84 19.46
N ILE A 52 -5.11 12.32 19.93
CA ILE A 52 -4.80 12.39 21.39
C ILE A 52 -5.92 13.09 22.18
N ASN A 53 -6.54 14.13 21.62
CA ASN A 53 -7.66 14.84 22.29
C ASN A 53 -8.96 14.01 22.43
N GLY A 54 -8.96 12.74 22.00
CA GLY A 54 -10.08 11.81 22.11
C GLY A 54 -11.14 11.94 21.01
N GLN A 55 -10.93 12.80 20.01
CA GLN A 55 -11.78 12.91 18.82
C GLN A 55 -11.46 11.78 17.83
N ARG A 56 -12.49 11.14 17.28
CA ARG A 56 -12.34 10.13 16.22
C ARG A 56 -11.93 10.82 14.92
N ALA A 57 -10.78 10.46 14.37
CA ALA A 57 -10.26 10.98 13.11
C ALA A 57 -10.93 10.28 11.91
N PHE A 58 -10.83 8.95 11.87
CA PHE A 58 -11.45 8.11 10.85
C PHE A 58 -11.64 6.69 11.40
N GLY A 59 -12.23 5.80 10.60
CA GLY A 59 -12.29 4.39 10.93
C GLY A 59 -12.77 3.55 9.75
N LEU A 60 -12.49 2.25 9.83
CA LEU A 60 -12.87 1.26 8.83
C LEU A 60 -13.88 0.31 9.46
N LYS A 61 -15.06 0.22 8.84
CA LYS A 61 -16.09 -0.71 9.29
C LYS A 61 -15.76 -2.12 8.86
N ARG A 62 -16.19 -3.08 9.66
CA ARG A 62 -16.19 -4.50 9.33
C ARG A 62 -16.82 -4.75 7.95
N LYS A 63 -16.12 -5.51 7.09
CA LYS A 63 -16.58 -5.83 5.73
C LYS A 63 -17.81 -6.74 5.71
N ASN A 64 -17.76 -7.81 6.52
CA ASN A 64 -18.78 -8.85 6.61
C ASN A 64 -18.81 -9.39 8.06
N GLU A 65 -19.96 -9.90 8.50
CA GLU A 65 -20.20 -10.47 9.84
C GLU A 65 -19.36 -11.71 10.16
N ASP A 66 -18.72 -12.32 9.16
CA ASP A 66 -17.84 -13.48 9.33
C ASP A 66 -16.35 -13.11 9.45
N LEU A 67 -15.96 -11.89 9.08
CA LEU A 67 -14.55 -11.49 8.98
C LEU A 67 -14.08 -10.76 10.24
N HIS A 68 -12.94 -11.12 10.81
CA HIS A 68 -12.34 -10.40 11.95
C HIS A 68 -10.97 -9.87 11.58
N VAL A 69 -10.50 -8.87 12.32
CA VAL A 69 -9.17 -8.28 12.11
C VAL A 69 -8.12 -9.14 12.82
N GLU A 70 -7.09 -9.56 12.09
CA GLU A 70 -6.02 -10.43 12.61
C GLU A 70 -4.76 -9.63 12.99
N ALA A 71 -4.43 -8.59 12.22
CA ALA A 71 -3.29 -7.72 12.51
C ALA A 71 -3.53 -6.29 11.99
N LEU A 72 -2.86 -5.33 12.62
CA LEU A 72 -2.77 -3.96 12.15
C LEU A 72 -1.32 -3.48 12.24
N GLN A 73 -0.89 -2.64 11.30
CA GLN A 73 0.46 -2.08 11.29
C GLN A 73 0.46 -0.73 10.58
N TRP A 74 0.99 0.30 11.25
CA TRP A 74 1.27 1.58 10.61
C TRP A 74 2.47 1.46 9.67
N GLU A 75 2.40 2.15 8.54
CA GLU A 75 3.57 2.45 7.72
C GLU A 75 4.61 3.19 8.56
N PHE A 76 5.90 2.96 8.29
CA PHE A 76 6.98 3.55 9.09
C PHE A 76 6.90 5.09 9.16
N ASN A 77 6.30 5.75 8.17
CA ASN A 77 6.15 7.21 8.11
C ASN A 77 4.76 7.70 8.56
N GLY A 78 3.86 6.78 8.95
CA GLY A 78 2.50 7.07 9.42
C GLY A 78 1.51 7.57 8.35
N LYS A 79 1.82 7.50 7.05
CA LYS A 79 0.88 7.92 5.99
C LYS A 79 -0.27 6.96 5.80
N SER A 80 -0.03 5.67 5.99
CA SER A 80 -1.03 4.62 5.83
C SER A 80 -1.03 3.65 7.01
N ILE A 81 -2.15 2.96 7.20
CA ILE A 81 -2.27 1.84 8.13
C ILE A 81 -2.81 0.62 7.36
N ALA A 82 -2.13 -0.51 7.51
CA ALA A 82 -2.59 -1.79 6.98
C ALA A 82 -3.46 -2.52 8.02
N VAL A 83 -4.55 -3.11 7.55
CA VAL A 83 -5.48 -3.94 8.33
C VAL A 83 -5.65 -5.27 7.63
N SER A 84 -5.21 -6.37 8.25
CA SER A 84 -5.44 -7.71 7.72
C SER A 84 -6.69 -8.34 8.29
N TRP A 85 -7.43 -9.02 7.42
CA TRP A 85 -8.66 -9.72 7.74
C TRP A 85 -8.42 -11.23 7.79
N SER A 86 -9.33 -11.94 8.46
CA SER A 86 -9.28 -13.39 8.66
C SER A 86 -9.45 -14.23 7.37
N ASP A 87 -9.79 -13.61 6.25
CA ASP A 87 -9.82 -14.24 4.91
C ASP A 87 -8.46 -14.18 4.19
N GLY A 88 -7.43 -13.57 4.81
CA GLY A 88 -6.12 -13.36 4.21
C GLY A 88 -6.01 -12.08 3.38
N SER A 89 -7.09 -11.31 3.23
CA SER A 89 -7.06 -10.01 2.56
C SER A 89 -6.46 -8.94 3.47
N THR A 90 -5.84 -7.92 2.87
CA THR A 90 -5.34 -6.74 3.61
C THR A 90 -5.85 -5.47 2.95
N ASP A 91 -6.37 -4.54 3.75
CA ASP A 91 -6.71 -3.20 3.30
C ASP A 91 -5.67 -2.18 3.77
N LEU A 92 -5.32 -1.25 2.89
CA LEU A 92 -4.50 -0.09 3.25
C LEU A 92 -5.41 1.14 3.36
N VAL A 93 -5.35 1.82 4.49
CA VAL A 93 -6.15 3.02 4.76
C VAL A 93 -5.23 4.24 4.88
N SER A 94 -5.51 5.27 4.10
CA SER A 94 -4.80 6.55 4.17
C SER A 94 -5.13 7.28 5.47
N ALA A 95 -4.11 7.70 6.19
CA ALA A 95 -4.26 8.45 7.44
C ALA A 95 -4.78 9.89 7.23
N GLU A 96 -4.62 10.45 6.02
CA GLU A 96 -5.10 11.80 5.68
C GLU A 96 -6.57 11.81 5.32
N THR A 97 -6.97 10.88 4.46
CA THR A 97 -8.32 10.87 3.88
C THR A 97 -9.27 9.95 4.64
N GLY A 98 -8.74 9.00 5.41
CA GLY A 98 -9.50 7.92 6.05
C GLY A 98 -10.12 6.94 5.05
N LYS A 99 -9.75 7.02 3.76
CA LYS A 99 -10.23 6.14 2.71
C LYS A 99 -9.29 4.96 2.51
N VAL A 100 -9.86 3.84 2.06
CA VAL A 100 -9.11 2.66 1.63
C VAL A 100 -8.44 2.98 0.29
N THR A 101 -7.11 2.98 0.25
CA THR A 101 -6.31 3.21 -0.96
C THR A 101 -6.14 1.93 -1.76
N HIS A 102 -5.85 0.82 -1.09
CA HIS A 102 -5.81 -0.52 -1.66
C HIS A 102 -6.76 -1.41 -0.89
N LYS A 103 -7.76 -1.94 -1.59
CA LYS A 103 -8.80 -2.78 -1.01
C LYS A 103 -8.54 -4.24 -1.39
N ASP A 104 -8.77 -5.14 -0.45
CA ASP A 104 -8.77 -6.59 -0.70
C ASP A 104 -7.43 -7.09 -1.28
N VAL A 105 -6.29 -6.59 -0.80
CA VAL A 105 -4.96 -7.04 -1.24
C VAL A 105 -4.75 -8.48 -0.76
N MET A 106 -4.97 -9.43 -1.67
CA MET A 106 -4.89 -10.85 -1.38
C MET A 106 -3.45 -11.34 -1.25
N LEU A 107 -3.28 -12.44 -0.52
CA LEU A 107 -2.04 -13.20 -0.53
C LEU A 107 -1.85 -13.87 -1.91
N PRO A 108 -0.61 -13.99 -2.40
CA PRO A 108 -0.34 -14.71 -3.65
C PRO A 108 -0.81 -16.17 -3.58
N GLU A 109 -1.44 -16.66 -4.66
CA GLU A 109 -1.79 -18.08 -4.78
C GLU A 109 -0.53 -18.95 -4.78
N VAL A 110 -0.44 -19.92 -3.85
CA VAL A 110 0.70 -20.83 -3.78
C VAL A 110 0.61 -21.84 -4.93
N GLY A 111 1.33 -21.58 -6.02
CA GLY A 111 1.42 -22.50 -7.15
C GLY A 111 2.08 -23.84 -6.75
N GLY A 112 1.28 -24.90 -6.60
CA GLY A 112 1.77 -26.24 -6.34
C GLY A 112 0.69 -27.34 -6.32
N ALA A 113 0.61 -28.05 -7.45
CA ALA A 113 -0.06 -29.33 -7.71
C ALA A 113 -1.61 -29.33 -7.75
N GLY A 114 -2.13 -29.54 -8.97
CA GLY A 114 -3.52 -29.88 -9.18
C GLY A 114 -3.91 -31.18 -8.48
N GLY A 115 -5.19 -31.26 -8.10
CA GLY A 115 -5.87 -32.52 -7.83
C GLY A 115 -5.58 -33.17 -6.48
N SER A 116 -6.10 -32.58 -5.40
CA SER A 116 -6.82 -33.38 -4.41
C SER A 116 -7.83 -32.49 -3.70
N MET A 117 -9.11 -32.77 -3.93
CA MET A 117 -10.09 -32.50 -2.89
C MET A 117 -9.67 -33.33 -1.67
N ALA A 118 -9.06 -32.67 -0.70
CA ALA A 118 -8.77 -33.23 0.60
C ALA A 118 -9.09 -32.15 1.64
N ASP A 119 -10.04 -32.48 2.51
CA ASP A 119 -10.68 -31.67 3.55
C ASP A 119 -9.68 -31.00 4.51
N ASP A 120 -9.66 -29.66 4.55
CA ASP A 120 -9.60 -28.76 5.74
C ASP A 120 -9.24 -27.31 5.30
N ASP A 121 -10.05 -26.74 4.41
CA ASP A 121 -9.69 -25.55 3.61
C ASP A 121 -9.97 -24.22 4.34
N ALA A 122 -9.42 -24.05 5.55
CA ALA A 122 -9.41 -22.75 6.20
C ALA A 122 -8.46 -21.79 5.45
N PRO A 123 -8.90 -20.56 5.11
CA PRO A 123 -8.08 -19.60 4.36
C PRO A 123 -6.80 -19.27 5.14
N VAL A 124 -5.68 -19.10 4.41
CA VAL A 124 -4.40 -18.68 4.98
C VAL A 124 -4.54 -17.26 5.53
N ARG A 125 -4.11 -17.02 6.77
CA ARG A 125 -4.33 -15.74 7.45
C ARG A 125 -3.04 -14.99 7.66
N VAL A 126 -3.08 -13.66 7.59
CA VAL A 126 -1.93 -12.80 7.92
C VAL A 126 -1.90 -12.58 9.43
N ARG A 127 -0.94 -13.21 10.10
CA ARG A 127 -0.79 -13.20 11.56
C ARG A 127 0.07 -12.05 12.06
N CYS A 128 1.05 -11.61 11.27
CA CYS A 128 1.95 -10.51 11.60
C CYS A 128 2.21 -9.69 10.33
N ILE A 129 2.31 -8.38 10.49
CA ILE A 129 2.66 -7.46 9.42
C ILE A 129 3.93 -6.74 9.83
N GLY A 130 4.89 -6.65 8.91
CA GLY A 130 6.10 -5.87 9.03
C GLY A 130 6.10 -4.73 8.03
N TRP A 131 6.54 -3.55 8.45
CA TRP A 131 6.69 -2.40 7.56
C TRP A 131 8.01 -1.70 7.85
N GLY A 132 8.95 -1.77 6.92
CA GLY A 132 10.31 -1.33 7.13
C GLY A 132 10.86 -0.50 5.98
N LEU A 133 11.56 0.58 6.31
CA LEU A 133 12.39 1.32 5.37
C LEU A 133 13.78 0.69 5.33
N ASN A 134 14.36 0.54 4.14
CA ASN A 134 15.76 0.12 3.95
C ASN A 134 16.47 1.12 3.03
N PHE A 135 17.68 1.56 3.38
CA PHE A 135 18.49 2.36 2.46
C PHE A 135 19.23 1.47 1.47
N ILE A 136 19.27 1.92 0.22
CA ILE A 136 20.00 1.29 -0.86
C ILE A 136 21.50 1.52 -0.66
N ASN A 137 21.91 2.78 -0.51
CA ASN A 137 23.30 3.15 -0.23
C ASN A 137 23.46 3.64 1.22
N VAL A 138 23.56 2.67 2.13
CA VAL A 138 23.76 2.90 3.57
C VAL A 138 24.99 3.76 3.87
N GLU A 139 26.07 3.59 3.10
CA GLU A 139 27.31 4.32 3.35
C GLU A 139 27.19 5.83 3.10
N THR A 140 26.46 6.21 2.05
CA THR A 140 26.21 7.63 1.74
C THR A 140 25.36 8.28 2.82
N VAL A 141 24.32 7.59 3.32
CA VAL A 141 23.50 8.10 4.43
C VAL A 141 24.33 8.25 5.70
N LYS A 142 25.21 7.28 6.03
CA LYS A 142 26.10 7.36 7.20
C LYS A 142 27.09 8.52 7.12
N LYS A 143 27.59 8.85 5.93
CA LYS A 143 28.44 10.03 5.72
C LYS A 143 27.65 11.32 5.92
N ARG A 144 26.42 11.40 5.38
CA ARG A 144 25.57 12.59 5.51
C ARG A 144 25.13 12.85 6.95
N THR A 145 24.84 11.78 7.70
CA THR A 145 24.42 11.83 9.11
C THR A 145 25.56 11.98 10.12
N GLY A 146 26.80 12.18 9.66
CA GLY A 146 27.96 12.42 10.53
C GLY A 146 28.49 11.18 11.27
N LEU A 147 28.03 9.96 10.93
CA LEU A 147 28.44 8.71 11.60
C LEU A 147 29.81 8.17 11.18
N LYS A 148 30.40 8.67 10.08
CA LYS A 148 31.81 8.44 9.71
C LYS A 148 32.55 9.78 9.64
N PRO A 149 33.76 9.91 10.23
CA PRO A 149 34.53 11.14 10.11
C PRO A 149 34.83 11.41 8.63
N LYS A 150 34.58 12.66 8.17
CA LYS A 150 35.16 13.15 6.91
C LYS A 150 36.66 12.83 6.98
N LYS A 151 37.21 12.12 5.98
CA LYS A 151 38.64 11.76 5.95
C LYS A 151 39.46 13.01 6.26
N ALA A 152 40.07 13.06 7.44
CA ALA A 152 40.98 14.10 7.87
C ALA A 152 42.34 13.98 7.16
N ASN A 153 42.33 13.89 5.83
CA ASN A 153 43.52 13.97 4.99
C ASN A 153 43.66 15.34 4.33
N SER A 154 43.35 16.39 5.09
CA SER A 154 43.77 17.75 4.77
C SER A 154 44.15 18.47 6.06
N SER A 155 45.33 18.16 6.58
CA SER A 155 46.14 19.13 7.33
C SER A 155 46.71 20.20 6.38
N ALA A 156 45.90 20.66 5.43
CA ALA A 156 46.17 21.80 4.58
C ALA A 156 45.28 22.94 5.09
N PRO A 157 45.79 24.17 5.19
CA PRO A 157 44.95 25.32 5.53
C PRO A 157 43.78 25.37 4.54
N ALA A 158 42.58 25.70 5.05
CA ALA A 158 41.39 25.91 4.23
C ALA A 158 41.78 26.73 3.00
N LYS A 159 41.55 26.18 1.80
CA LYS A 159 41.96 26.87 0.58
C LYS A 159 40.94 27.96 0.31
N THR A 160 41.16 29.12 0.91
CA THR A 160 40.43 30.32 0.52
C THR A 160 40.93 30.79 -0.85
N ASN A 161 40.03 31.29 -1.70
CA ASN A 161 40.41 32.03 -2.89
C ASN A 161 41.20 33.31 -2.50
N VAL A 162 41.69 34.06 -3.49
CA VAL A 162 42.47 35.30 -3.28
C VAL A 162 41.69 36.37 -2.46
N PHE A 163 40.38 36.21 -2.32
CA PHE A 163 39.47 37.11 -1.61
C PHE A 163 39.07 36.62 -0.21
N GLY A 164 39.52 35.45 0.23
CA GLY A 164 39.19 34.89 1.55
C GLY A 164 37.93 34.01 1.57
N ASP A 165 37.29 33.76 0.42
CA ASP A 165 36.11 32.90 0.35
C ASP A 165 36.53 31.42 0.18
N PRO A 166 35.81 30.47 0.79
CA PRO A 166 36.06 29.04 0.61
C PRO A 166 35.89 28.62 -0.85
N THR A 167 36.78 27.74 -1.34
CA THR A 167 36.65 27.17 -2.69
C THR A 167 35.43 26.25 -2.81
N THR A 168 34.98 25.96 -4.03
CA THR A 168 33.87 25.04 -4.32
C THR A 168 34.09 23.61 -3.80
N GLU A 169 35.32 23.26 -3.41
CA GLU A 169 35.67 21.99 -2.76
C GLU A 169 35.25 21.92 -1.28
N GLU A 170 34.91 23.05 -0.65
CA GLU A 170 34.53 23.17 0.77
C GLU A 170 33.03 23.47 0.99
N TRP A 171 32.21 23.52 -0.07
CA TRP A 171 30.76 23.81 0.04
C TRP A 171 29.99 22.79 0.90
N ASP A 172 30.45 21.53 0.96
CA ASP A 172 29.89 20.48 1.82
C ASP A 172 30.17 20.69 3.32
N ALA A 173 31.02 21.65 3.70
CA ALA A 173 31.28 22.00 5.11
C ALA A 173 30.20 22.91 5.70
N PHE A 174 29.36 23.53 4.88
CA PHE A 174 28.33 24.50 5.28
C PHE A 174 26.90 23.94 5.28
N LYS A 175 26.70 22.65 5.01
CA LYS A 175 25.37 22.03 5.00
C LYS A 175 24.92 21.67 6.42
N ASP A 176 23.66 21.97 6.75
CA ASP A 176 23.03 21.69 8.04
C ASP A 176 23.24 20.25 8.53
N ASP A 177 23.35 20.10 9.86
CA ASP A 177 23.45 18.80 10.54
C ASP A 177 22.20 17.95 10.24
N THR A 178 22.34 16.98 9.35
CA THR A 178 21.26 16.04 9.00
C THR A 178 21.31 14.84 9.92
N THR A 179 20.17 14.43 10.47
CA THR A 179 20.04 13.25 11.34
C THR A 179 19.32 12.10 10.63
N LEU A 180 19.43 10.88 11.17
CA LEU A 180 18.69 9.73 10.64
C LEU A 180 17.17 9.95 10.70
N GLU A 181 16.68 10.64 11.73
CA GLU A 181 15.25 10.95 11.89
C GLU A 181 14.71 11.82 10.75
N ASP A 182 15.54 12.66 10.14
CA ASP A 182 15.12 13.51 9.01
C ASP A 182 14.73 12.69 7.77
N PHE A 183 15.32 11.51 7.60
CA PHE A 183 14.91 10.54 6.57
C PHE A 183 13.61 9.80 6.92
N LEU A 184 13.32 9.66 8.22
CA LEU A 184 12.15 8.91 8.72
C LEU A 184 10.93 9.80 8.95
N GLN A 185 11.05 11.09 8.66
CA GLN A 185 9.94 12.03 8.68
C GLN A 185 8.85 11.59 7.69
N ARG A 186 7.63 12.06 7.96
CA ARG A 186 6.48 11.76 7.10
C ARG A 186 6.68 12.26 5.67
N GLN A 187 7.23 13.47 5.53
CA GLN A 187 7.58 14.07 4.25
C GLN A 187 9.04 14.56 4.35
N PRO A 188 10.01 13.67 4.06
CA PRO A 188 11.41 14.06 4.10
C PRO A 188 11.71 15.11 3.03
N ASP A 189 12.48 16.13 3.39
CA ASP A 189 12.95 17.13 2.44
C ASP A 189 14.21 16.64 1.72
N PHE A 190 14.01 15.94 0.61
CA PHE A 190 15.10 15.39 -0.19
C PHE A 190 16.11 16.41 -0.71
N GLN A 191 15.74 17.70 -0.82
CA GLN A 191 16.70 18.75 -1.21
C GLN A 191 17.70 19.01 -0.08
N THR A 192 17.21 19.05 1.17
CA THR A 192 18.09 19.21 2.35
C THR A 192 18.91 17.97 2.65
N LEU A 193 18.36 16.78 2.39
CA LEU A 193 19.04 15.51 2.66
C LEU A 193 20.24 15.28 1.73
N ASP A 194 20.18 15.78 0.49
CA ASP A 194 21.28 15.80 -0.49
C ASP A 194 21.96 14.42 -0.70
N ILE A 195 21.14 13.39 -0.90
CA ILE A 195 21.58 12.03 -1.28
C ILE A 195 21.18 11.76 -2.73
N ALA A 196 21.36 12.75 -3.60
CA ALA A 196 21.13 12.54 -5.02
C ALA A 196 22.18 11.55 -5.56
N PRO A 197 21.79 10.64 -6.45
CA PRO A 197 22.74 9.75 -7.11
C PRO A 197 23.65 10.57 -8.05
N ASP A 198 24.62 9.95 -8.71
CA ASP A 198 25.49 10.67 -9.64
C ASP A 198 24.72 11.17 -10.87
N LEU A 199 25.33 12.07 -11.66
CA LEU A 199 24.63 12.70 -12.79
C LEU A 199 24.07 11.68 -13.81
N PRO A 200 24.80 10.62 -14.22
CA PRO A 200 24.24 9.57 -15.08
C PRO A 200 22.99 8.90 -14.47
N ASP A 201 23.03 8.51 -13.20
CA ASP A 201 21.89 7.89 -12.52
C ASP A 201 20.73 8.89 -12.35
N GLN A 202 21.01 10.17 -12.07
CA GLN A 202 19.98 11.23 -12.03
C GLN A 202 19.25 11.36 -13.38
N LEU A 203 19.99 11.32 -14.50
CA LEU A 203 19.40 11.35 -15.83
C LEU A 203 18.56 10.10 -16.10
N ALA A 204 19.02 8.92 -15.65
CA ALA A 204 18.27 7.68 -15.77
C ALA A 204 17.01 7.65 -14.89
N MET A 205 17.01 8.40 -13.77
CA MET A 205 15.90 8.52 -12.83
C MET A 205 14.89 9.60 -13.18
N MET A 206 15.23 10.54 -14.07
CA MET A 206 14.34 11.62 -14.50
C MET A 206 12.94 11.10 -14.90
N ASP A 207 11.90 11.60 -14.24
CA ASP A 207 10.53 11.19 -14.50
C ASP A 207 9.86 12.05 -15.58
N ILE A 208 9.97 11.61 -16.83
CA ILE A 208 9.36 12.30 -17.98
C ILE A 208 7.83 12.32 -17.86
N GLU A 209 7.24 11.36 -17.15
CA GLU A 209 5.79 11.23 -17.06
C GLU A 209 5.15 12.28 -16.14
N ALA A 210 5.92 12.83 -15.20
CA ALA A 210 5.49 13.98 -14.40
C ALA A 210 5.21 15.22 -15.26
N LEU A 211 5.74 15.28 -16.48
CA LEU A 211 5.49 16.35 -17.46
C LEU A 211 4.22 16.11 -18.28
N LEU A 212 3.65 14.90 -18.25
CA LEU A 212 2.44 14.56 -19.02
C LEU A 212 1.18 15.03 -18.28
N PRO A 213 0.13 15.48 -19.00
CA PRO A 213 -1.16 15.80 -18.40
C PRO A 213 -1.72 14.60 -17.65
N LYS A 214 -2.24 14.80 -16.43
CA LYS A 214 -2.84 13.76 -15.58
C LYS A 214 -4.00 13.06 -16.29
N LEU A 215 -4.12 11.75 -16.08
CA LEU A 215 -5.27 10.99 -16.59
C LEU A 215 -6.55 11.37 -15.83
N PRO A 216 -7.68 11.57 -16.54
CA PRO A 216 -8.93 11.96 -15.91
C PRO A 216 -9.61 10.78 -15.20
N ALA A 217 -10.51 11.08 -14.26
CA ALA A 217 -11.36 10.07 -13.64
C ALA A 217 -12.23 9.33 -14.67
N ILE A 218 -12.53 8.07 -14.40
CA ILE A 218 -13.39 7.24 -15.23
C ILE A 218 -14.86 7.47 -14.82
N PRO A 219 -15.76 7.89 -15.73
CA PRO A 219 -17.16 8.09 -15.42
C PRO A 219 -17.85 6.80 -14.95
N LEU A 220 -18.86 6.97 -14.11
CA LEU A 220 -19.74 5.88 -13.68
C LEU A 220 -20.46 5.26 -14.87
N PRO A 221 -20.82 3.96 -14.79
CA PRO A 221 -21.61 3.32 -15.85
C PRO A 221 -22.96 4.02 -16.03
N PRO A 222 -23.55 3.96 -17.23
CA PRO A 222 -24.83 4.61 -17.51
C PRO A 222 -25.93 4.08 -16.58
N ALA A 223 -26.76 4.99 -16.05
CA ALA A 223 -27.86 4.63 -15.16
C ALA A 223 -28.93 3.84 -15.93
N LEU A 224 -29.12 2.57 -15.58
CA LEU A 224 -30.21 1.77 -16.13
C LEU A 224 -31.50 2.05 -15.34
N PRO A 225 -32.65 2.33 -16.00
CA PRO A 225 -33.91 2.68 -15.35
C PRO A 225 -34.45 1.67 -14.32
N PHE A 226 -33.91 0.44 -14.29
CA PHE A 226 -34.34 -0.65 -13.41
C PHE A 226 -33.28 -1.13 -12.42
N MET A 227 -32.07 -0.56 -12.43
CA MET A 227 -31.07 -0.84 -11.40
C MET A 227 -31.28 0.13 -10.24
N ARG A 228 -31.49 -0.40 -9.02
CA ARG A 228 -31.39 0.44 -7.81
C ARG A 228 -29.98 1.02 -7.79
N ILE A 229 -29.86 2.31 -7.48
CA ILE A 229 -28.59 3.08 -7.39
C ILE A 229 -27.60 2.46 -6.38
N SER A 230 -28.03 1.50 -5.57
CA SER A 230 -27.17 0.74 -4.67
C SER A 230 -26.41 -0.34 -5.44
N GLN A 231 -25.09 -0.12 -5.59
CA GLN A 231 -24.07 -1.04 -6.11
C GLN A 231 -23.89 -1.12 -7.64
N ALA A 232 -23.74 0.03 -8.31
CA ALA A 232 -22.85 0.03 -9.47
C ALA A 232 -21.41 0.01 -8.93
N ASP A 233 -20.60 -1.00 -9.31
CA ASP A 233 -19.17 -1.01 -8.99
C ASP A 233 -18.52 0.24 -9.59
N SER A 234 -18.27 1.24 -8.75
CA SER A 234 -17.70 2.52 -9.16
C SER A 234 -16.32 2.34 -9.77
N GLY A 235 -15.64 1.23 -9.47
CA GLY A 235 -14.25 0.99 -9.83
C GLY A 235 -13.31 1.87 -9.00
N ALA A 236 -12.01 1.57 -9.11
CA ALA A 236 -10.95 2.24 -8.36
C ALA A 236 -10.61 3.66 -8.89
N PHE A 237 -11.16 4.07 -10.05
CA PHE A 237 -10.80 5.32 -10.72
C PHE A 237 -12.00 6.27 -10.89
N SER A 238 -13.01 6.16 -10.02
CA SER A 238 -14.27 6.90 -10.16
C SER A 238 -14.16 8.40 -9.85
N SER A 239 -13.13 8.79 -9.09
CA SER A 239 -12.85 10.19 -8.73
C SER A 239 -11.41 10.60 -9.07
N GLN A 240 -11.18 11.89 -9.29
CA GLN A 240 -9.84 12.38 -9.65
C GLN A 240 -8.83 12.16 -8.52
N ALA A 241 -9.25 12.26 -7.26
CA ALA A 241 -8.37 12.01 -6.12
C ALA A 241 -7.89 10.55 -6.08
N GLU A 242 -8.78 9.59 -6.34
CA GLU A 242 -8.43 8.17 -6.41
C GLU A 242 -7.50 7.88 -7.59
N ALA A 243 -7.82 8.42 -8.78
CA ALA A 243 -6.97 8.29 -9.96
C ALA A 243 -5.57 8.89 -9.75
N ASP A 244 -5.49 10.07 -9.14
CA ASP A 244 -4.21 10.71 -8.83
C ASP A 244 -3.40 9.90 -7.83
N SER A 245 -4.04 9.34 -6.79
CA SER A 245 -3.37 8.56 -5.75
C SER A 245 -2.74 7.26 -6.27
N LEU A 246 -3.46 6.54 -7.14
CA LEU A 246 -3.00 5.26 -7.70
C LEU A 246 -2.00 5.45 -8.85
N LEU A 247 -2.13 6.51 -9.65
CA LEU A 247 -1.29 6.70 -10.85
C LEU A 247 -0.06 7.58 -10.61
N HIS A 248 -0.02 8.39 -9.55
CA HIS A 248 1.05 9.38 -9.30
C HIS A 248 1.60 9.29 -7.86
N SER A 249 1.90 8.08 -7.39
CA SER A 249 2.37 7.80 -6.02
C SER A 249 3.63 8.60 -5.64
N HIS A 250 3.65 9.15 -4.42
CA HIS A 250 4.72 10.02 -3.92
C HIS A 250 6.10 9.35 -3.73
N HIS A 251 6.16 8.01 -3.73
CA HIS A 251 7.43 7.30 -3.55
C HIS A 251 8.44 7.64 -4.64
N LEU A 252 8.00 8.11 -5.83
CA LEU A 252 8.83 8.47 -6.99
C LEU A 252 10.00 9.47 -6.74
N LYS A 253 10.08 10.11 -5.57
CA LYS A 253 11.10 11.13 -5.28
C LYS A 253 12.30 10.64 -4.45
N ASP A 254 12.17 9.54 -3.72
CA ASP A 254 13.26 9.01 -2.91
C ASP A 254 14.07 7.98 -3.71
N HIS A 255 15.29 8.34 -4.11
CA HIS A 255 16.13 7.46 -4.92
C HIS A 255 17.01 6.51 -4.09
N ASN A 256 17.04 6.67 -2.77
CA ASN A 256 17.99 5.96 -1.90
C ASN A 256 17.34 5.15 -0.79
N SER A 257 16.02 5.18 -0.65
CA SER A 257 15.29 4.32 0.27
C SER A 257 14.27 3.45 -0.46
N VAL A 258 13.99 2.29 0.13
CA VAL A 258 12.96 1.35 -0.31
C VAL A 258 12.09 0.99 0.87
N ASP A 259 10.78 1.09 0.65
CA ASP A 259 9.79 0.69 1.63
C ASP A 259 9.33 -0.74 1.38
N MET A 260 9.46 -1.56 2.41
CA MET A 260 9.19 -2.99 2.38
C MET A 260 7.98 -3.30 3.25
N PHE A 261 6.87 -3.62 2.58
CA PHE A 261 5.67 -4.14 3.21
C PHE A 261 5.73 -5.68 3.25
N ILE A 262 5.71 -6.28 4.45
CA ILE A 262 5.94 -7.71 4.65
C ILE A 262 4.72 -8.31 5.34
N ARG A 263 4.03 -9.23 4.66
CA ARG A 263 2.91 -9.99 5.22
C ARG A 263 3.39 -11.37 5.63
N LEU A 264 3.18 -11.73 6.89
CA LEU A 264 3.61 -13.00 7.48
C LEU A 264 2.37 -13.84 7.83
N THR A 265 2.27 -15.03 7.26
CA THR A 265 1.08 -15.88 7.42
C THR A 265 1.15 -16.75 8.66
N ASP A 266 0.00 -17.20 9.16
CA ASP A 266 -0.12 -18.18 10.24
C ASP A 266 0.62 -19.51 9.96
N ARG A 267 0.83 -19.84 8.68
CA ARG A 267 1.62 -20.98 8.18
C ARG A 267 3.12 -20.70 8.04
N GLY A 268 3.59 -19.51 8.39
CA GLY A 268 5.01 -19.14 8.36
C GLY A 268 5.56 -18.81 6.97
N THR A 269 4.68 -18.58 6.00
CA THR A 269 5.08 -18.00 4.71
C THR A 269 5.19 -16.48 4.83
N VAL A 270 6.13 -15.92 4.08
CA VAL A 270 6.51 -14.51 4.10
C VAL A 270 6.33 -13.95 2.70
N HIS A 271 5.58 -12.85 2.61
CA HIS A 271 5.24 -12.18 1.36
C HIS A 271 5.73 -10.72 1.42
N PRO A 272 6.98 -10.45 1.03
CA PRO A 272 7.49 -9.09 0.90
C PRO A 272 6.97 -8.45 -0.39
N SER A 273 6.66 -7.15 -0.32
CA SER A 273 6.22 -6.30 -1.44
C SER A 273 6.85 -4.91 -1.30
N ILE A 274 7.16 -4.28 -2.44
CA ILE A 274 7.78 -2.95 -2.51
C ILE A 274 6.70 -1.89 -2.82
N TYR A 275 6.62 -0.79 -2.07
CA TYR A 275 5.68 0.32 -2.30
C TYR A 275 4.23 -0.13 -2.58
N ASP A 276 3.74 -1.11 -1.82
CA ASP A 276 2.41 -1.70 -1.94
C ASP A 276 2.12 -2.40 -3.29
N SER A 277 3.16 -2.80 -4.04
CA SER A 277 3.02 -3.54 -5.30
C SER A 277 2.45 -4.95 -5.10
N LEU A 278 1.69 -5.44 -6.09
CA LEU A 278 1.07 -6.77 -6.07
C LEU A 278 2.07 -7.90 -6.42
N GLU A 279 3.30 -7.83 -5.92
CA GLU A 279 4.35 -8.82 -6.20
C GLU A 279 4.03 -10.19 -5.59
N THR A 280 4.43 -11.25 -6.31
CA THR A 280 4.06 -12.66 -6.00
C THR A 280 5.21 -13.42 -5.34
N VAL A 281 5.95 -12.75 -4.46
CA VAL A 281 7.07 -13.38 -3.75
C VAL A 281 6.53 -14.20 -2.57
N ASN A 282 7.00 -15.44 -2.46
CA ASN A 282 6.66 -16.34 -1.36
C ASN A 282 7.92 -17.00 -0.82
N VAL A 283 8.26 -16.69 0.43
CA VAL A 283 9.45 -17.21 1.10
C VAL A 283 9.03 -17.91 2.38
N GLN A 284 9.68 -19.02 2.70
CA GLN A 284 9.42 -19.77 3.93
C GLN A 284 10.69 -20.45 4.40
N LEU A 285 10.70 -20.94 5.65
CA LEU A 285 11.75 -21.82 6.13
C LEU A 285 11.89 -23.05 5.19
N PRO A 286 13.11 -23.60 5.04
CA PRO A 286 13.34 -24.74 4.16
C PRO A 286 12.41 -25.91 4.49
N ARG A 287 11.62 -26.37 3.50
CA ARG A 287 10.68 -27.50 3.65
C ARG A 287 11.36 -28.78 4.14
N ALA A 288 12.63 -28.96 3.80
CA ALA A 288 13.45 -30.09 4.24
C ALA A 288 13.66 -30.15 5.77
N TRP A 289 13.37 -29.08 6.51
CA TRP A 289 13.50 -29.04 7.97
C TRP A 289 12.31 -29.66 8.71
N ASP A 290 11.17 -29.83 8.04
CA ASP A 290 9.95 -30.40 8.65
C ASP A 290 9.54 -29.70 9.95
N ILE A 291 9.59 -28.36 9.91
CA ILE A 291 9.23 -27.46 11.00
C ILE A 291 8.00 -26.67 10.57
N SER A 292 6.97 -26.68 11.41
CA SER A 292 5.89 -25.71 11.31
C SER A 292 6.29 -24.45 12.07
N SER A 293 6.12 -23.29 11.42
CA SER A 293 6.48 -21.99 11.96
C SER A 293 5.31 -21.03 11.91
N THR A 294 5.08 -20.30 13.00
CA THR A 294 4.10 -19.22 13.08
C THR A 294 4.81 -17.92 13.48
N PRO A 295 4.67 -16.83 12.71
CA PRO A 295 5.31 -15.55 13.00
C PRO A 295 4.67 -14.88 14.21
N LEU A 296 5.50 -14.22 15.02
CA LEU A 296 5.08 -13.50 16.22
C LEU A 296 5.34 -12.00 16.12
N LEU A 297 6.56 -11.61 15.69
CA LEU A 297 6.98 -10.22 15.59
C LEU A 297 7.91 -10.01 14.40
N HIS A 298 7.94 -8.78 13.89
CA HIS A 298 8.87 -8.27 12.90
C HIS A 298 9.55 -7.00 13.42
N THR A 299 10.84 -6.83 13.12
CA THR A 299 11.54 -5.55 13.25
C THR A 299 12.55 -5.40 12.11
N SER A 300 12.89 -4.16 11.78
CA SER A 300 13.93 -3.83 10.80
C SER A 300 14.61 -2.52 11.18
N HIS A 301 15.78 -2.26 10.61
CA HIS A 301 16.49 -0.99 10.77
C HIS A 301 16.92 -0.45 9.39
N PRO A 302 16.80 0.87 9.11
CA PRO A 302 17.11 1.44 7.79
C PRO A 302 18.49 1.14 7.22
N TYR A 303 19.52 1.04 8.06
CA TYR A 303 20.88 0.67 7.65
C TYR A 303 21.13 -0.83 7.38
N SER A 304 20.14 -1.71 7.48
CA SER A 304 20.29 -3.14 7.16
C SER A 304 19.24 -3.57 6.14
N CYS A 305 19.61 -4.47 5.23
CA CYS A 305 18.66 -5.19 4.38
C CYS A 305 18.15 -6.50 5.02
N THR A 306 18.54 -6.78 6.27
CA THR A 306 18.05 -7.92 7.05
C THR A 306 16.89 -7.50 7.95
N HIS A 307 15.77 -8.18 7.80
CA HIS A 307 14.58 -8.05 8.63
C HIS A 307 14.61 -9.17 9.67
N SER A 308 14.42 -8.83 10.93
CA SER A 308 14.40 -9.81 12.01
C SER A 308 12.98 -10.30 12.23
N LEU A 309 12.80 -11.61 12.15
CA LEU A 309 11.53 -12.27 12.42
C LEU A 309 11.66 -13.08 13.71
N LEU A 310 10.65 -12.99 14.55
CA LEU A 310 10.49 -13.88 15.68
C LEU A 310 9.39 -14.88 15.35
N MET A 311 9.73 -16.17 15.40
CA MET A 311 8.82 -17.25 15.02
C MET A 311 8.67 -18.25 16.15
N GLN A 312 7.44 -18.69 16.36
CA GLN A 312 7.16 -19.90 17.11
C GLN A 312 7.34 -21.09 16.17
N THR A 313 8.27 -21.98 16.48
CA THR A 313 8.53 -23.19 15.71
C THR A 313 8.09 -24.43 16.48
N THR A 314 7.57 -25.41 15.74
CA THR A 314 7.25 -26.75 16.25
C THR A 314 7.84 -27.78 15.29
N SER A 315 8.56 -28.76 15.83
CA SER A 315 9.12 -29.84 15.02
C SER A 315 8.09 -30.94 14.85
N ALA A 316 7.97 -31.51 13.65
CA ALA A 316 7.11 -32.66 13.39
C ALA A 316 7.41 -33.87 14.31
N THR A 317 8.67 -34.01 14.74
CA THR A 317 9.09 -35.09 15.65
C THR A 317 8.64 -34.89 17.09
N SER A 318 8.33 -33.66 17.50
CA SER A 318 7.92 -33.29 18.86
C SER A 318 6.88 -32.15 18.83
N PRO A 319 5.65 -32.41 18.35
CA PRO A 319 4.64 -31.38 18.11
C PRO A 319 4.18 -30.67 19.39
N GLN A 320 4.36 -31.31 20.55
CA GLN A 320 4.05 -30.73 21.87
C GLN A 320 5.07 -29.69 22.34
N LYS A 321 6.27 -29.66 21.73
CA LYS A 321 7.34 -28.76 22.12
C LYS A 321 7.36 -27.54 21.20
N LYS A 322 6.92 -26.40 21.74
CA LYS A 322 7.00 -25.11 21.07
C LYS A 322 8.33 -24.45 21.40
N SER A 323 9.00 -23.92 20.39
CA SER A 323 10.24 -23.17 20.53
C SER A 323 10.08 -21.78 19.96
N ILE A 324 10.74 -20.79 20.57
CA ILE A 324 10.81 -19.43 20.05
C ILE A 324 12.14 -19.28 19.35
N ALA A 325 12.12 -18.92 18.08
CA ALA A 325 13.29 -18.79 17.24
C ALA A 325 13.39 -17.42 16.59
N TYR A 326 14.59 -16.87 16.60
CA TYR A 326 15.00 -15.75 15.77
C TYR A 326 15.30 -16.25 14.36
N VAL A 327 14.69 -15.65 13.34
CA VAL A 327 14.86 -15.98 11.93
C VAL A 327 15.18 -14.70 11.16
N PRO A 328 16.39 -14.54 10.61
CA PRO A 328 16.68 -13.41 9.73
C PRO A 328 16.09 -13.64 8.34
N LEU A 329 15.40 -12.63 7.84
CA LEU A 329 14.93 -12.50 6.46
C LEU A 329 15.80 -11.45 5.76
N THR A 330 16.75 -11.91 4.96
CA THR A 330 17.71 -11.02 4.29
C THR A 330 17.28 -10.76 2.86
N LEU A 331 17.03 -9.50 2.54
CA LEU A 331 16.57 -9.02 1.24
C LEU A 331 17.78 -8.59 0.39
N ASN A 332 18.58 -9.55 -0.07
CA ASN A 332 19.83 -9.24 -0.81
C ASN A 332 19.57 -8.51 -2.13
N PHE A 333 18.36 -8.61 -2.69
CA PHE A 333 17.98 -7.87 -3.88
C PHE A 333 18.11 -6.34 -3.71
N ILE A 334 17.99 -5.80 -2.49
CA ILE A 334 18.09 -4.36 -2.22
C ILE A 334 19.48 -3.81 -2.59
N PRO A 335 20.58 -4.31 -1.98
CA PRO A 335 21.92 -3.88 -2.36
C PRO A 335 22.33 -4.33 -3.77
N LEU A 336 21.79 -5.44 -4.29
CA LEU A 336 22.14 -5.96 -5.61
C LEU A 336 21.55 -5.14 -6.77
N ALA A 337 20.29 -4.69 -6.65
CA ALA A 337 19.67 -3.83 -7.66
C ALA A 337 20.19 -2.40 -7.61
N GLY A 338 20.67 -1.95 -6.44
CA GLY A 338 21.14 -0.60 -6.24
C GLY A 338 20.02 0.43 -6.47
N VAL A 339 20.42 1.62 -6.90
CA VAL A 339 19.56 2.82 -7.04
C VAL A 339 18.39 2.57 -8.00
N TYR A 340 18.55 1.67 -8.97
CA TYR A 340 17.50 1.31 -9.94
C TYR A 340 16.35 0.48 -9.38
N LEU A 341 16.49 -0.11 -8.19
CA LEU A 341 15.41 -0.91 -7.58
C LEU A 341 14.15 -0.10 -7.41
N HIS A 342 14.30 1.11 -6.87
CA HIS A 342 13.20 2.05 -6.67
C HIS A 342 12.50 2.34 -8.00
N LEU A 343 13.30 2.65 -9.03
CA LEU A 343 12.77 2.97 -10.35
C LEU A 343 11.98 1.81 -10.95
N ILE A 344 12.48 0.58 -10.84
CA ILE A 344 11.82 -0.61 -11.38
C ILE A 344 10.54 -0.90 -10.60
N ALA A 345 10.56 -0.87 -9.27
CA ALA A 345 9.38 -1.09 -8.44
C ALA A 345 8.30 -0.04 -8.72
N ALA A 346 8.68 1.24 -8.81
CA ALA A 346 7.74 2.32 -9.12
C ALA A 346 7.13 2.16 -10.52
N LYS A 347 7.96 1.87 -11.54
CA LYS A 347 7.49 1.73 -12.93
C LYS A 347 6.67 0.46 -13.15
N THR A 348 6.93 -0.61 -12.40
CA THR A 348 6.15 -1.86 -12.47
C THR A 348 4.80 -1.73 -11.76
N SER A 349 4.77 -1.10 -10.58
CA SER A 349 3.51 -0.74 -9.89
C SER A 349 2.66 0.20 -10.77
N GLN A 350 3.28 1.21 -11.37
CA GLN A 350 2.60 2.09 -12.30
C GLN A 350 2.04 1.36 -13.52
N LEU A 351 2.78 0.41 -14.09
CA LEU A 351 2.32 -0.42 -15.20
C LEU A 351 1.10 -1.26 -14.82
N GLN A 352 1.08 -1.84 -13.61
CA GLN A 352 -0.10 -2.55 -13.07
C GLN A 352 -1.31 -1.62 -12.94
N ASN A 353 -1.12 -0.42 -12.37
CA ASN A 353 -2.21 0.54 -12.18
C ASN A 353 -2.75 1.07 -13.52
N LEU A 354 -1.88 1.31 -14.51
CA LEU A 354 -2.28 1.68 -15.87
C LEU A 354 -3.03 0.54 -16.56
N LEU A 355 -2.63 -0.72 -16.37
CA LEU A 355 -3.34 -1.88 -16.92
C LEU A 355 -4.74 -2.01 -16.33
N LEU A 356 -4.89 -1.79 -15.01
CA LEU A 356 -6.19 -1.75 -14.36
C LEU A 356 -7.05 -0.60 -14.89
N TYR A 357 -6.46 0.57 -15.09
CA TYR A 357 -7.13 1.75 -15.64
C TYR A 357 -7.62 1.52 -17.08
N ILE A 358 -6.80 0.92 -17.94
CA ILE A 358 -7.18 0.52 -19.31
C ILE A 358 -8.32 -0.48 -19.28
N THR A 359 -8.25 -1.48 -18.39
CA THR A 359 -9.29 -2.50 -18.22
C THR A 359 -10.64 -1.86 -17.83
N GLN A 360 -10.66 -1.01 -16.81
CA GLN A 360 -11.89 -0.32 -16.40
C GLN A 360 -12.40 0.63 -17.48
N THR A 361 -11.51 1.36 -18.17
CA THR A 361 -11.87 2.24 -19.30
C THR A 361 -12.57 1.47 -20.41
N LEU A 362 -12.03 0.31 -20.81
CA LEU A 362 -12.63 -0.52 -21.86
C LEU A 362 -13.96 -1.13 -21.43
N GLN A 363 -14.10 -1.56 -20.18
CA GLN A 363 -15.38 -2.00 -19.61
C GLN A 363 -16.44 -0.88 -19.67
N ARG A 364 -16.06 0.37 -19.37
CA ARG A 364 -16.96 1.53 -19.43
C ARG A 364 -17.33 1.90 -20.86
N ILE A 365 -16.37 1.90 -21.79
CA ILE A 365 -16.63 2.07 -23.23
C ILE A 365 -17.69 1.08 -23.69
N ARG A 366 -17.55 -0.20 -23.31
CA ARG A 366 -18.52 -1.26 -23.64
C ARG A 366 -19.89 -1.03 -23.02
N ALA A 367 -19.95 -0.57 -21.77
CA ALA A 367 -21.22 -0.27 -21.11
C ALA A 367 -21.98 0.87 -21.83
N PHE A 368 -21.29 1.95 -22.20
CA PHE A 368 -21.89 3.04 -22.98
C PHE A 368 -22.24 2.63 -24.41
N PHE A 369 -21.41 1.84 -25.08
CA PHE A 369 -21.73 1.30 -26.40
C PHE A 369 -22.99 0.43 -26.35
N LYS A 370 -23.08 -0.49 -25.38
CA LYS A 370 -24.28 -1.31 -25.17
C LYS A 370 -25.50 -0.44 -24.84
N HIS A 371 -25.35 0.58 -24.00
CA HIS A 371 -26.44 1.50 -23.69
C HIS A 371 -26.95 2.25 -24.93
N ALA A 372 -26.05 2.66 -25.83
CA ALA A 372 -26.40 3.28 -27.10
C ALA A 372 -27.19 2.35 -28.04
N GLN A 373 -27.02 1.03 -27.93
CA GLN A 373 -27.63 0.05 -28.83
C GLN A 373 -28.92 -0.57 -28.26
N ASP A 374 -28.98 -0.84 -26.95
CA ASP A 374 -30.06 -1.61 -26.32
C ASP A 374 -31.43 -0.89 -26.38
N LEU A 375 -31.46 0.43 -26.17
CA LEU A 375 -32.72 1.20 -26.21
C LEU A 375 -33.25 1.34 -27.65
N PRO A 376 -32.46 1.80 -28.63
CA PRO A 376 -32.90 1.83 -30.03
C PRO A 376 -33.38 0.48 -30.54
N ARG A 377 -32.66 -0.60 -30.19
CA ARG A 377 -33.03 -1.96 -30.61
C ARG A 377 -34.42 -2.37 -30.14
N LYS A 378 -34.86 -1.93 -28.96
CA LYS A 378 -36.22 -2.19 -28.46
C LYS A 378 -37.28 -1.47 -29.30
N PHE A 379 -37.04 -0.20 -29.66
CA PHE A 379 -37.95 0.54 -30.52
C PHE A 379 -38.05 -0.09 -31.92
N MET A 380 -36.90 -0.53 -32.47
CA MET A 380 -36.85 -1.17 -33.79
C MET A 380 -37.48 -2.56 -33.82
N MET A 381 -37.33 -3.35 -32.77
CA MET A 381 -37.90 -4.70 -32.66
C MET A 381 -39.43 -4.64 -32.70
N ASN A 382 -40.04 -3.71 -31.95
CA ASN A 382 -41.49 -3.54 -31.88
C ASN A 382 -42.11 -3.27 -33.27
N ILE A 383 -41.54 -2.34 -34.05
CA ILE A 383 -42.04 -2.04 -35.39
C ILE A 383 -41.70 -3.12 -36.41
N SER A 384 -40.55 -3.80 -36.26
CA SER A 384 -40.15 -4.86 -37.18
C SER A 384 -41.09 -6.07 -37.07
N GLU A 385 -41.51 -6.45 -35.87
CA GLU A 385 -42.55 -7.48 -35.65
C GLU A 385 -43.87 -7.09 -36.34
N THR A 386 -44.32 -5.84 -36.17
CA THR A 386 -45.57 -5.33 -36.77
C THR A 386 -45.52 -5.29 -38.31
N LEU A 387 -44.37 -4.92 -38.89
CA LEU A 387 -44.18 -4.89 -40.33
C LEU A 387 -44.12 -6.30 -40.93
N GLU A 388 -43.51 -7.25 -40.22
CA GLU A 388 -43.44 -8.65 -40.61
C GLU A 388 -44.83 -9.30 -40.59
N GLU A 389 -45.62 -9.07 -39.54
CA GLU A 389 -47.01 -9.57 -39.43
C GLU A 389 -47.91 -9.08 -40.56
N LYS A 390 -47.69 -7.86 -41.06
CA LYS A 390 -48.46 -7.24 -42.13
C LYS A 390 -47.87 -7.45 -43.53
N GLU A 391 -46.76 -8.20 -43.65
CA GLU A 391 -46.03 -8.45 -44.90
C GLU A 391 -45.56 -7.18 -45.64
N LEU A 392 -45.18 -6.13 -44.89
CA LEU A 392 -44.82 -4.80 -45.42
C LEU A 392 -43.31 -4.56 -45.57
N GLY A 393 -42.50 -5.63 -45.56
CA GLY A 393 -41.03 -5.56 -45.66
C GLY A 393 -40.35 -5.16 -44.35
N ASP A 394 -39.07 -4.81 -44.41
CA ASP A 394 -38.28 -4.46 -43.22
C ASP A 394 -38.29 -2.94 -42.91
N LEU A 395 -37.88 -2.60 -41.68
CA LEU A 395 -37.83 -1.21 -41.22
C LEU A 395 -36.89 -0.34 -42.07
N VAL A 396 -35.76 -0.91 -42.49
CA VAL A 396 -34.76 -0.22 -43.31
C VAL A 396 -35.37 0.24 -44.63
N THR A 397 -36.03 -0.67 -45.35
CA THR A 397 -36.65 -0.35 -46.65
C THR A 397 -37.74 0.71 -46.49
N ASN A 398 -38.57 0.61 -45.44
CA ASN A 398 -39.65 1.57 -45.19
C ASN A 398 -39.12 2.98 -44.86
N LEU A 399 -38.11 3.09 -43.98
CA LEU A 399 -37.47 4.37 -43.67
C LEU A 399 -36.72 4.95 -44.87
N PHE A 400 -36.03 4.11 -45.63
CA PHE A 400 -35.31 4.53 -46.84
C PHE A 400 -36.27 5.05 -47.92
N HIS A 401 -37.39 4.36 -48.14
CA HIS A 401 -38.44 4.81 -49.06
C HIS A 401 -39.03 6.15 -48.62
N THR A 402 -39.30 6.31 -47.33
CA THR A 402 -39.85 7.55 -46.77
C THR A 402 -38.87 8.71 -46.93
N ALA A 403 -37.57 8.48 -46.68
CA ALA A 403 -36.54 9.50 -46.85
C ALA A 403 -36.38 9.95 -48.32
N CYS A 404 -36.52 9.02 -49.28
CA CYS A 404 -36.37 9.32 -50.71
C CYS A 404 -37.62 9.92 -51.36
N THR A 405 -38.82 9.50 -50.94
CA THR A 405 -40.08 9.83 -51.63
C THR A 405 -40.99 10.76 -50.85
N GLY A 406 -40.75 10.94 -49.55
CA GLY A 406 -41.67 11.61 -48.63
C GLY A 406 -42.95 10.83 -48.33
N ASN A 407 -43.16 9.65 -48.95
CA ASN A 407 -44.35 8.85 -48.75
C ASN A 407 -44.16 7.84 -47.61
N CYS A 408 -44.88 8.07 -46.51
CA CYS A 408 -44.86 7.24 -45.31
C CYS A 408 -46.02 6.23 -45.32
N ASN A 409 -45.70 4.95 -45.21
CA ASN A 409 -46.70 3.87 -45.09
C ASN A 409 -47.58 4.08 -43.84
N PRO A 410 -48.91 3.88 -43.89
CA PRO A 410 -49.80 4.00 -42.73
C PRO A 410 -49.32 3.30 -41.45
N VAL A 411 -48.70 2.13 -41.55
CA VAL A 411 -48.18 1.39 -40.39
C VAL A 411 -46.96 2.09 -39.78
N LEU A 412 -46.08 2.62 -40.63
CA LEU A 412 -44.92 3.40 -40.17
C LEU A 412 -45.38 4.73 -39.56
N LYS A 413 -46.42 5.35 -40.11
CA LYS A 413 -47.03 6.57 -39.57
C LYS A 413 -47.58 6.36 -38.17
N GLU A 414 -48.35 5.29 -37.95
CA GLU A 414 -48.87 4.90 -36.63
C GLU A 414 -47.73 4.74 -35.62
N TRP A 415 -46.66 4.02 -36.00
CA TRP A 415 -45.48 3.88 -35.14
C TRP A 415 -44.78 5.21 -34.84
N LEU A 416 -44.58 6.08 -35.84
CA LEU A 416 -43.90 7.36 -35.66
C LEU A 416 -44.69 8.31 -34.74
N VAL A 417 -46.02 8.36 -34.88
CA VAL A 417 -46.87 9.33 -34.18
C VAL A 417 -47.33 8.79 -32.82
N ASP A 418 -47.75 7.53 -32.74
CA ASP A 418 -48.45 6.99 -31.57
C ASP A 418 -47.52 6.17 -30.64
N GLU A 419 -46.59 5.39 -31.18
CA GLU A 419 -45.73 4.52 -30.37
C GLU A 419 -44.40 5.16 -29.99
N LEU A 420 -43.63 5.60 -30.99
CA LEU A 420 -42.36 6.29 -30.78
C LEU A 420 -42.65 7.69 -30.23
N ALA A 421 -43.47 8.46 -30.96
CA ALA A 421 -43.84 9.83 -30.65
C ALA A 421 -42.63 10.76 -30.37
N GLU A 422 -42.90 12.00 -30.00
CA GLU A 422 -41.83 12.93 -29.59
C GLU A 422 -41.08 12.44 -28.33
N ALA A 423 -41.79 11.82 -27.39
CA ALA A 423 -41.20 11.39 -26.12
C ALA A 423 -40.23 10.22 -26.28
N GLY A 424 -40.55 9.22 -27.11
CA GLY A 424 -39.66 8.10 -27.40
C GLY A 424 -38.47 8.52 -28.26
N HIS A 425 -38.70 9.38 -29.27
CA HIS A 425 -37.61 9.99 -30.05
C HIS A 425 -36.63 10.74 -29.16
N LYS A 426 -37.11 11.62 -28.27
CA LYS A 426 -36.24 12.41 -27.38
C LYS A 426 -35.39 11.51 -26.47
N ARG A 427 -35.94 10.39 -25.99
CA ARG A 427 -35.20 9.39 -25.22
C ARG A 427 -34.15 8.68 -26.06
N TRP A 428 -34.50 8.26 -27.28
CA TRP A 428 -33.56 7.66 -28.23
C TRP A 428 -32.39 8.62 -28.49
N ASP A 429 -32.68 9.85 -28.91
CA ASP A 429 -31.68 10.88 -29.21
C ASP A 429 -30.76 11.14 -28.03
N THR A 430 -31.34 11.39 -26.85
CA THR A 430 -30.55 11.69 -25.64
C THR A 430 -29.64 10.52 -25.27
N THR A 431 -30.15 9.28 -25.31
CA THR A 431 -29.37 8.07 -24.97
C THR A 431 -28.21 7.86 -25.93
N VAL A 432 -28.44 7.90 -27.24
CA VAL A 432 -27.40 7.63 -28.24
C VAL A 432 -26.38 8.78 -28.28
N THR A 433 -26.84 10.03 -28.31
CA THR A 433 -25.96 11.21 -28.35
C THR A 433 -25.07 11.29 -27.12
N THR A 434 -25.63 11.08 -25.92
CA THR A 434 -24.83 11.11 -24.68
C THR A 434 -23.84 9.95 -24.66
N SER A 435 -24.29 8.74 -25.00
CA SER A 435 -23.43 7.54 -24.98
C SER A 435 -22.24 7.64 -25.93
N PHE A 436 -22.47 8.06 -27.18
CA PHE A 436 -21.36 8.24 -28.13
C PHE A 436 -20.46 9.41 -27.75
N THR A 437 -20.99 10.48 -27.13
CA THR A 437 -20.15 11.58 -26.63
C THR A 437 -19.21 11.10 -25.52
N THR A 438 -19.73 10.38 -24.53
CA THR A 438 -18.91 9.82 -23.45
C THR A 438 -17.98 8.72 -23.95
N LEU A 439 -18.42 7.88 -24.87
CA LEU A 439 -17.58 6.84 -25.49
C LEU A 439 -16.38 7.46 -26.22
N LEU A 440 -16.60 8.51 -27.00
CA LEU A 440 -15.52 9.22 -27.68
C LEU A 440 -14.56 9.84 -26.67
N ALA A 441 -15.06 10.51 -25.63
CA ALA A 441 -14.24 11.02 -24.52
C ALA A 441 -13.36 9.92 -23.90
N LEU A 442 -13.94 8.78 -23.54
CA LEU A 442 -13.21 7.63 -23.00
C LEU A 442 -12.11 7.11 -23.93
N LEU A 443 -12.30 7.15 -25.25
CA LEU A 443 -11.27 6.72 -26.20
C LEU A 443 -10.08 7.69 -26.23
N HIS A 444 -10.33 8.99 -26.37
CA HIS A 444 -9.27 9.98 -26.63
C HIS A 444 -8.68 10.65 -25.38
N GLU A 445 -9.43 10.75 -24.29
CA GLU A 445 -8.99 11.36 -23.03
C GLU A 445 -8.47 10.31 -22.04
N ASN A 446 -9.00 9.09 -22.05
CA ASN A 446 -8.62 8.02 -21.11
C ASN A 446 -7.76 6.93 -21.78
N LEU A 447 -8.29 6.22 -22.79
CA LEU A 447 -7.66 5.01 -23.32
C LEU A 447 -6.34 5.29 -24.06
N ILE A 448 -6.36 6.17 -25.07
CA ILE A 448 -5.16 6.45 -25.87
C ILE A 448 -4.02 7.02 -25.00
N PRO A 449 -4.23 8.05 -24.15
CA PRO A 449 -3.18 8.55 -23.27
C PRO A 449 -2.64 7.50 -22.28
N ALA A 450 -3.49 6.58 -21.81
CA ALA A 450 -3.04 5.47 -20.97
C ALA A 450 -2.16 4.47 -21.75
N LEU A 451 -2.49 4.16 -23.01
CA LEU A 451 -1.66 3.32 -23.88
C LEU A 451 -0.30 3.96 -24.21
N ASP A 452 -0.26 5.29 -24.37
CA ASP A 452 0.97 6.06 -24.52
C ASP A 452 1.85 5.96 -23.27
N ARG A 453 1.28 6.17 -22.09
CA ARG A 453 1.98 6.01 -20.80
C ARG A 453 2.53 4.59 -20.63
N CYS A 454 1.75 3.55 -20.93
CA CYS A 454 2.24 2.16 -20.92
C CYS A 454 3.44 1.98 -21.86
N SER A 455 3.41 2.58 -23.05
CA SER A 455 4.50 2.49 -24.02
C SER A 455 5.77 3.15 -23.50
N ILE A 456 5.67 4.29 -22.82
CA ILE A 456 6.80 5.00 -22.18
C ILE A 456 7.40 4.14 -21.08
N VAL A 457 6.56 3.62 -20.18
CA VAL A 457 7.00 2.78 -19.05
C VAL A 457 7.71 1.52 -19.55
N ILE A 458 7.10 0.77 -20.48
CA ILE A 458 7.71 -0.45 -21.03
C ILE A 458 9.01 -0.13 -21.80
N SER A 459 9.05 0.98 -22.54
CA SER A 459 10.27 1.40 -23.24
C SER A 459 11.40 1.74 -22.27
N ARG A 460 11.08 2.36 -21.12
CA ARG A 460 12.04 2.66 -20.07
C ARG A 460 12.57 1.39 -19.41
N LEU A 461 11.68 0.46 -19.04
CA LEU A 461 12.08 -0.85 -18.48
C LEU A 461 12.95 -1.63 -19.48
N ARG A 462 12.60 -1.61 -20.77
CA ARG A 462 13.42 -2.19 -21.84
C ARG A 462 14.79 -1.54 -21.95
N GLY A 463 14.87 -0.21 -21.84
CA GLY A 463 16.13 0.53 -21.86
C GLY A 463 17.05 0.16 -20.70
N LEU A 464 16.50 0.03 -19.49
CA LEU A 464 17.23 -0.46 -18.33
C LEU A 464 17.72 -1.89 -18.54
N ALA A 465 16.82 -2.78 -18.99
CA ALA A 465 17.16 -4.17 -19.26
C ALA A 465 18.28 -4.30 -20.32
N GLN A 466 18.32 -3.41 -21.33
CA GLN A 466 19.34 -3.39 -22.36
C GLN A 466 20.70 -2.85 -21.87
N PHE A 467 20.70 -1.94 -20.90
CA PHE A 467 21.91 -1.30 -20.38
C PHE A 467 22.72 -2.23 -19.44
N HIS A 468 22.04 -3.14 -18.74
CA HIS A 468 22.65 -4.08 -17.79
C HIS A 468 22.95 -5.45 -18.42
N ASP A 469 23.79 -6.25 -17.74
CA ASP A 469 24.17 -7.59 -18.19
C ASP A 469 22.98 -8.56 -18.29
N GLN A 470 23.11 -9.58 -19.14
CA GLN A 470 22.17 -10.71 -19.17
C GLN A 470 22.16 -11.37 -17.79
N GLU A 471 20.98 -11.59 -17.21
CA GLU A 471 20.74 -12.05 -15.81
C GLU A 471 20.73 -10.97 -14.71
N TRP A 472 20.61 -9.69 -15.06
CA TRP A 472 20.15 -8.67 -14.11
C TRP A 472 18.67 -8.94 -13.69
N ILE A 473 18.00 -7.95 -13.07
CA ILE A 473 16.62 -8.06 -12.57
C ILE A 473 15.64 -8.68 -13.60
N PHE A 474 15.88 -8.43 -14.89
CA PHE A 474 15.17 -9.06 -15.99
C PHE A 474 15.92 -10.28 -16.52
N SER A 475 15.32 -11.45 -16.35
CA SER A 475 15.85 -12.72 -16.85
C SER A 475 15.40 -13.06 -18.29
N GLY A 476 14.36 -12.40 -18.79
CA GLY A 476 13.76 -12.67 -20.11
C GLY A 476 14.49 -11.97 -21.27
N PRO A 477 14.30 -12.46 -22.51
CA PRO A 477 14.87 -11.83 -23.70
C PRO A 477 14.21 -10.49 -24.03
N MET A 478 14.98 -9.56 -24.62
CA MET A 478 14.50 -8.24 -25.05
C MET A 478 13.34 -8.28 -26.07
N SER A 479 13.13 -9.44 -26.71
CA SER A 479 12.01 -9.70 -27.61
C SER A 479 10.66 -9.63 -26.88
N GLU A 480 10.60 -9.93 -25.59
CA GLU A 480 9.35 -9.86 -24.81
C GLU A 480 8.87 -8.42 -24.64
N PHE A 481 9.78 -7.49 -24.29
CA PHE A 481 9.45 -6.06 -24.28
C PHE A 481 9.03 -5.57 -25.66
N SER A 482 9.67 -6.07 -26.71
CA SER A 482 9.35 -5.70 -28.09
C SER A 482 7.96 -6.20 -28.50
N ALA A 483 7.57 -7.40 -28.08
CA ALA A 483 6.24 -7.96 -28.30
C ALA A 483 5.15 -7.19 -27.55
N LEU A 484 5.44 -6.74 -26.31
CA LEU A 484 4.54 -5.86 -25.54
C LEU A 484 4.31 -4.52 -26.24
N LEU A 485 5.38 -3.89 -26.73
CA LEU A 485 5.29 -2.63 -27.48
C LEU A 485 4.51 -2.80 -28.79
N GLU A 486 4.67 -3.93 -29.49
CA GLU A 486 3.88 -4.22 -30.69
C GLU A 486 2.39 -4.44 -30.35
N THR A 487 2.08 -5.09 -29.22
CA THR A 487 0.70 -5.24 -28.73
C THR A 487 0.07 -3.88 -28.42
N LEU A 488 0.80 -2.96 -27.76
CA LEU A 488 0.34 -1.59 -27.50
C LEU A 488 0.11 -0.80 -28.79
N LYS A 489 0.98 -0.98 -29.79
CA LYS A 489 0.82 -0.38 -31.11
C LYS A 489 -0.45 -0.87 -31.81
N ASN A 490 -0.77 -2.17 -31.71
CA ASN A 490 -2.02 -2.74 -32.23
C ASN A 490 -3.23 -2.13 -31.52
N MET A 491 -3.22 -2.08 -30.18
CA MET A 491 -4.31 -1.46 -29.41
C MET A 491 -4.52 0.00 -29.78
N ARG A 492 -3.43 0.76 -30.01
CA ARG A 492 -3.51 2.16 -30.41
C ARG A 492 -4.14 2.33 -31.80
N LEU A 493 -3.74 1.50 -32.77
CA LEU A 493 -4.34 1.46 -34.09
C LEU A 493 -5.85 1.19 -33.99
N LEU A 494 -6.24 0.19 -33.21
CA LEU A 494 -7.64 -0.18 -32.99
C LEU A 494 -8.42 0.94 -32.29
N ALA A 495 -7.86 1.59 -31.27
CA ALA A 495 -8.50 2.69 -30.55
C ALA A 495 -8.75 3.90 -31.46
N HIS A 496 -7.76 4.30 -32.26
CA HIS A 496 -7.95 5.38 -33.24
C HIS A 496 -8.96 5.00 -34.33
N THR A 497 -8.92 3.76 -34.81
CA THR A 497 -9.86 3.30 -35.84
C THR A 497 -11.30 3.27 -35.31
N ALA A 498 -11.49 2.74 -34.10
CA ALA A 498 -12.79 2.73 -33.43
C ALA A 498 -13.30 4.16 -33.17
N MET A 499 -12.41 5.09 -32.79
CA MET A 499 -12.77 6.51 -32.62
C MET A 499 -13.24 7.15 -33.93
N LEU A 500 -12.59 6.85 -35.06
CA LEU A 500 -13.01 7.34 -36.37
C LEU A 500 -14.41 6.82 -36.75
N TYR A 501 -14.64 5.52 -36.62
CA TYR A 501 -15.96 4.94 -36.92
C TYR A 501 -17.05 5.41 -35.96
N ALA A 502 -16.77 5.52 -34.66
CA ALA A 502 -17.73 6.03 -33.69
C ALA A 502 -18.06 7.52 -33.92
N SER A 503 -17.09 8.31 -34.38
CA SER A 503 -17.32 9.72 -34.74
C SER A 503 -18.20 9.85 -35.97
N GLU A 504 -17.95 9.00 -36.98
CA GLU A 504 -18.77 8.94 -38.20
C GLU A 504 -20.19 8.49 -37.88
N GLU A 505 -20.36 7.40 -37.13
CA GLU A 505 -21.66 6.88 -36.72
C GLU A 505 -22.45 7.91 -35.90
N LYS A 506 -21.79 8.62 -34.97
CA LYS A 506 -22.43 9.71 -34.21
C LYS A 506 -22.91 10.84 -35.13
N ARG A 507 -22.13 11.21 -36.15
CA ARG A 507 -22.50 12.26 -37.11
C ARG A 507 -23.68 11.84 -37.98
N GLN A 508 -23.66 10.61 -38.47
CA GLN A 508 -24.74 10.02 -39.26
C GLN A 508 -26.03 9.91 -38.43
N PHE A 509 -25.93 9.42 -37.19
CA PHE A 509 -27.04 9.36 -36.25
C PHE A 509 -27.63 10.74 -35.96
N HIS A 510 -26.81 11.78 -35.79
CA HIS A 510 -27.30 13.14 -35.54
C HIS A 510 -28.21 13.65 -36.69
N ASN A 511 -27.78 13.44 -37.94
CA ASN A 511 -28.59 13.80 -39.11
C ASN A 511 -29.87 12.96 -39.17
N PHE A 512 -29.77 11.65 -38.95
CA PHE A 512 -30.92 10.75 -38.90
C PHE A 512 -31.92 11.14 -37.81
N SER A 513 -31.46 11.42 -36.58
CA SER A 513 -32.30 11.78 -35.45
C SER A 513 -33.04 13.09 -35.71
N LYS A 514 -32.36 14.10 -36.28
CA LYS A 514 -32.97 15.37 -36.65
C LYS A 514 -34.01 15.20 -37.77
N TRP A 515 -33.70 14.38 -38.77
CA TRP A 515 -34.64 14.00 -39.83
C TRP A 515 -35.86 13.28 -39.26
N LEU A 516 -35.65 12.28 -38.40
CA LEU A 516 -36.72 11.49 -37.78
C LEU A 516 -37.65 12.38 -36.95
N ARG A 517 -37.10 13.35 -36.19
CA ARG A 517 -37.90 14.34 -35.46
C ARG A 517 -38.81 15.14 -36.39
N PHE A 518 -38.26 15.62 -37.51
CA PHE A 518 -39.02 16.35 -38.52
C PHE A 518 -40.13 15.48 -39.13
N THR A 519 -39.84 14.22 -39.45
CA THR A 519 -40.84 13.29 -39.99
C THR A 519 -41.96 13.00 -38.98
N ILE A 520 -41.65 12.86 -37.69
CA ILE A 520 -42.65 12.70 -36.62
C ILE A 520 -43.56 13.93 -36.56
N ASP A 521 -42.99 15.14 -36.52
CA ASP A 521 -43.77 16.38 -36.51
C ASP A 521 -44.63 16.52 -37.76
N PHE A 522 -44.05 16.21 -38.92
CA PHE A 522 -44.74 16.30 -40.21
C PHE A 522 -45.94 15.35 -40.22
N GLU A 523 -45.75 14.08 -39.87
CA GLU A 523 -46.82 13.09 -39.90
C GLU A 523 -47.88 13.26 -38.81
N ALA A 524 -47.55 13.94 -37.71
CA ALA A 524 -48.50 14.31 -36.67
C ALA A 524 -49.45 15.47 -37.08
N THR A 525 -49.13 16.23 -38.13
CA THR A 525 -50.03 17.28 -38.64
C THR A 525 -51.16 16.71 -39.52
N GLU A 526 -52.35 17.32 -39.42
CA GLU A 526 -53.51 16.95 -40.24
C GLU A 526 -53.31 17.36 -41.71
N LEU A 527 -53.80 16.54 -42.65
CA LEU A 527 -53.54 16.71 -44.09
C LEU A 527 -53.99 18.06 -44.68
N GLU A 528 -55.02 18.70 -44.12
CA GLU A 528 -55.56 19.98 -44.59
C GLU A 528 -55.23 21.16 -43.65
N SER A 529 -54.33 20.98 -42.68
CA SER A 529 -53.98 22.06 -41.73
C SER A 529 -53.02 23.08 -42.34
N GLN A 530 -53.11 24.33 -41.89
CA GLN A 530 -52.12 25.37 -42.21
C GLN A 530 -50.71 24.97 -41.75
N SER A 531 -50.61 24.24 -40.63
CA SER A 531 -49.33 23.75 -40.11
C SER A 531 -48.64 22.73 -41.04
N ARG A 532 -49.41 21.85 -41.73
CA ARG A 532 -48.87 20.91 -42.73
C ARG A 532 -48.26 21.68 -43.91
N ALA A 533 -49.00 22.66 -44.45
CA ALA A 533 -48.55 23.49 -45.57
C ALA A 533 -47.29 24.33 -45.24
N GLU A 534 -47.16 24.81 -43.99
CA GLU A 534 -45.95 25.49 -43.53
C GLU A 534 -44.76 24.53 -43.40
N MET A 535 -44.97 23.30 -42.94
CA MET A 535 -43.92 22.30 -42.83
C MET A 535 -43.43 21.77 -44.17
N GLU A 536 -44.31 21.64 -45.18
CA GLU A 536 -43.92 21.23 -46.55
C GLU A 536 -42.94 22.22 -47.20
N GLN A 537 -43.01 23.50 -46.83
CA GLN A 537 -42.10 24.55 -47.32
C GLN A 537 -40.77 24.59 -46.55
N ARG A 538 -40.66 23.84 -45.46
CA ARG A 538 -39.51 23.86 -44.56
C ARG A 538 -38.57 22.70 -44.85
N ASP A 539 -37.30 23.02 -45.08
CA ASP A 539 -36.24 22.02 -45.16
C ASP A 539 -35.91 21.50 -43.75
N PRO A 540 -35.87 20.17 -43.51
CA PRO A 540 -35.37 19.59 -42.26
C PRO A 540 -33.94 20.05 -41.91
N GLY A 541 -33.17 20.55 -42.87
CA GLY A 541 -31.83 21.11 -42.66
C GLY A 541 -30.84 20.03 -42.24
N VAL A 542 -30.92 18.88 -42.91
CA VAL A 542 -30.11 17.67 -42.69
C VAL A 542 -29.48 17.25 -44.00
N ASP A 543 -28.29 16.66 -43.93
CA ASP A 543 -27.69 16.03 -45.11
C ASP A 543 -28.37 14.67 -45.35
N VAL A 544 -29.25 14.62 -46.36
CA VAL A 544 -30.00 13.39 -46.71
C VAL A 544 -29.06 12.24 -47.05
N SER A 545 -27.85 12.49 -47.57
CA SER A 545 -26.88 11.43 -47.83
C SER A 545 -26.43 10.74 -46.54
N GLN A 546 -26.25 11.49 -45.45
CA GLN A 546 -25.89 10.96 -44.14
C GLN A 546 -27.06 10.20 -43.50
N VAL A 547 -28.30 10.68 -43.71
CA VAL A 547 -29.51 9.99 -43.26
C VAL A 547 -29.64 8.63 -43.94
N LEU A 548 -29.51 8.58 -45.26
CA LEU A 548 -29.61 7.33 -46.03
C LEU A 548 -28.49 6.36 -45.68
N ALA A 549 -27.25 6.85 -45.50
CA ALA A 549 -26.13 6.03 -45.06
C ALA A 549 -26.38 5.41 -43.68
N TYR A 550 -26.91 6.19 -42.73
CA TYR A 550 -27.26 5.66 -41.41
C TYR A 550 -28.35 4.60 -41.49
N ILE A 551 -29.43 4.86 -42.24
CA ILE A 551 -30.55 3.91 -42.39
C ILE A 551 -30.06 2.58 -42.99
N GLN A 552 -29.22 2.65 -44.03
CA GLN A 552 -28.72 1.46 -44.71
C GLN A 552 -27.73 0.65 -43.88
N TYR A 553 -26.83 1.32 -43.15
CA TYR A 553 -25.71 0.67 -42.45
C TYR A 553 -25.84 0.78 -40.93
N GLY A 554 -25.70 1.99 -40.38
CA GLY A 554 -25.60 2.23 -38.93
C GLY A 554 -26.83 1.78 -38.12
N LEU A 555 -28.02 1.77 -38.72
CA LEU A 555 -29.27 1.36 -38.07
C LEU A 555 -29.33 -0.15 -37.80
N THR A 556 -28.73 -0.97 -38.68
CA THR A 556 -28.78 -2.44 -38.57
C THR A 556 -27.53 -3.03 -37.94
N LYS A 557 -26.36 -2.50 -38.30
CA LYS A 557 -25.06 -3.00 -37.85
C LYS A 557 -24.08 -1.84 -37.70
N SER A 558 -23.58 -1.65 -36.48
CA SER A 558 -22.50 -0.72 -36.19
C SER A 558 -21.15 -1.30 -36.61
N ASP A 559 -20.38 -0.54 -37.39
CA ASP A 559 -18.99 -0.85 -37.74
C ASP A 559 -18.03 -0.76 -36.55
N VAL A 560 -18.49 -0.17 -35.45
CA VAL A 560 -17.77 -0.07 -34.18
C VAL A 560 -17.91 -1.36 -33.35
N ALA A 561 -18.97 -2.15 -33.59
CA ALA A 561 -19.26 -3.36 -32.81
C ALA A 561 -18.11 -4.40 -32.76
N PRO A 562 -17.36 -4.69 -33.85
CA PRO A 562 -16.26 -5.65 -33.82
C PRO A 562 -15.14 -5.29 -32.83
N PHE A 563 -14.97 -4.00 -32.52
CA PHE A 563 -13.93 -3.49 -31.63
C PHE A 563 -14.29 -3.62 -30.15
N PHE A 564 -15.57 -3.44 -29.80
CA PHE A 564 -16.07 -3.39 -28.41
C PHE A 564 -16.86 -4.62 -27.98
N ARG A 565 -16.89 -5.66 -28.80
CA ARG A 565 -17.50 -6.93 -28.39
C ARG A 565 -16.77 -7.52 -27.17
N PRO A 566 -17.50 -8.22 -26.28
CA PRO A 566 -16.89 -9.09 -25.29
C PRO A 566 -15.98 -10.14 -25.94
N GLU A 567 -14.81 -10.39 -25.36
CA GLU A 567 -13.96 -11.53 -25.73
C GLU A 567 -14.75 -12.84 -25.62
N ALA A 568 -15.64 -12.95 -24.62
CA ALA A 568 -16.51 -14.10 -24.42
C ALA A 568 -17.30 -14.52 -25.68
N GLN A 569 -17.61 -13.57 -26.56
CA GLN A 569 -18.36 -13.78 -27.81
C GLN A 569 -17.51 -14.24 -29.00
N LEU A 570 -16.18 -14.26 -28.88
CA LEU A 570 -15.29 -14.81 -29.92
C LEU A 570 -15.41 -16.34 -29.98
N ASP A 571 -15.18 -16.91 -31.17
CA ASP A 571 -15.04 -18.37 -31.35
C ASP A 571 -13.98 -18.92 -30.37
N PRO A 572 -14.28 -19.98 -29.58
CA PRO A 572 -13.31 -20.63 -28.70
C PRO A 572 -11.98 -20.95 -29.38
N LYS A 573 -11.99 -21.29 -30.68
CA LYS A 573 -10.76 -21.54 -31.45
C LYS A 573 -9.95 -20.29 -31.73
N ALA A 574 -10.59 -19.12 -31.76
CA ALA A 574 -9.93 -17.84 -31.94
C ALA A 574 -9.27 -17.34 -30.64
N LYS A 575 -9.86 -17.64 -29.47
CA LYS A 575 -9.31 -17.27 -28.15
C LYS A 575 -7.94 -17.86 -27.84
N GLY A 576 -7.68 -19.08 -28.33
CA GLY A 576 -6.40 -19.78 -28.11
C GLY A 576 -5.31 -19.47 -29.13
N ARG A 577 -5.54 -18.53 -30.06
CA ARG A 577 -4.54 -18.17 -31.08
C ARG A 577 -3.49 -17.22 -30.49
N GLU A 578 -2.30 -17.25 -31.09
CA GLU A 578 -1.25 -16.26 -30.80
C GLU A 578 -1.74 -14.84 -31.09
N ALA A 579 -1.14 -13.86 -30.39
CA ALA A 579 -1.45 -12.45 -30.58
C ALA A 579 -1.30 -12.06 -32.06
N ALA A 580 -2.32 -11.40 -32.61
CA ALA A 580 -2.28 -10.91 -33.99
C ALA A 580 -1.14 -9.91 -34.17
N SER A 581 -0.40 -10.02 -35.28
CA SER A 581 0.62 -9.02 -35.63
C SER A 581 -0.02 -7.67 -36.00
N TYR A 582 0.79 -6.62 -36.07
CA TYR A 582 0.33 -5.32 -36.56
C TYR A 582 -0.19 -5.39 -38.00
N GLU A 583 0.48 -6.14 -38.86
CA GLU A 583 0.03 -6.32 -40.24
C GLU A 583 -1.26 -7.13 -40.34
N ASP A 584 -1.45 -8.16 -39.49
CA ASP A 584 -2.73 -8.88 -39.39
C ASP A 584 -3.86 -7.95 -38.94
N THR A 585 -3.60 -7.12 -37.93
CA THR A 585 -4.56 -6.15 -37.39
C THR A 585 -4.95 -5.13 -38.45
N LYS A 586 -3.96 -4.55 -39.14
CA LYS A 586 -4.18 -3.60 -40.23
C LYS A 586 -4.98 -4.22 -41.37
N LYS A 587 -4.61 -5.43 -41.80
CA LYS A 587 -5.35 -6.16 -42.83
C LYS A 587 -6.79 -6.45 -42.40
N ALA A 588 -7.03 -6.79 -41.13
CA ALA A 588 -8.39 -6.98 -40.63
C ALA A 588 -9.21 -5.68 -40.67
N VAL A 589 -8.60 -4.53 -40.39
CA VAL A 589 -9.25 -3.21 -40.51
C VAL A 589 -9.59 -2.89 -41.97
N GLU A 590 -8.69 -3.20 -42.92
CA GLU A 590 -8.94 -3.01 -44.35
C GLU A 590 -10.06 -3.92 -44.85
N LEU A 591 -10.05 -5.20 -44.48
CA LEU A 591 -11.09 -6.16 -44.84
C LEU A 591 -12.46 -5.79 -44.25
N LEU A 592 -12.50 -5.21 -43.03
CA LEU A 592 -13.73 -4.68 -42.47
C LEU A 592 -14.33 -3.57 -43.35
N LYS A 593 -13.50 -2.66 -43.87
CA LYS A 593 -13.96 -1.58 -44.79
C LYS A 593 -14.50 -2.14 -46.11
N GLU A 594 -13.93 -3.24 -46.58
CA GLU A 594 -14.36 -3.91 -47.81
C GLU A 594 -15.59 -4.80 -47.61
N GLY A 595 -16.08 -4.97 -46.38
CA GLY A 595 -17.15 -5.92 -46.06
C GLY A 595 -16.73 -7.38 -46.22
N ALA A 596 -15.44 -7.65 -46.27
CA ALA A 596 -14.86 -8.98 -46.45
C ALA A 596 -14.76 -9.75 -45.12
N THR A 597 -14.47 -11.06 -45.20
CA THR A 597 -14.21 -11.87 -44.01
C THR A 597 -12.84 -11.54 -43.43
N PHE A 598 -12.78 -11.30 -42.12
CA PHE A 598 -11.55 -10.92 -41.41
C PHE A 598 -11.35 -11.77 -40.15
N LYS A 599 -10.13 -11.71 -39.59
CA LYS A 599 -9.81 -12.33 -38.30
C LYS A 599 -10.44 -11.53 -37.18
N GLU A 600 -11.48 -12.07 -36.58
CA GLU A 600 -12.29 -11.39 -35.59
C GLU A 600 -11.52 -11.03 -34.31
N GLU A 601 -10.63 -11.93 -33.89
CA GLU A 601 -9.74 -11.76 -32.75
C GLU A 601 -8.78 -10.57 -32.91
N ALA A 602 -8.42 -10.21 -34.15
CA ALA A 602 -7.48 -9.13 -34.44
C ALA A 602 -8.09 -7.73 -34.25
N LEU A 603 -9.42 -7.60 -34.26
CA LEU A 603 -10.10 -6.31 -34.03
C LEU A 603 -10.62 -6.13 -32.60
N CYS A 604 -10.76 -7.21 -31.84
CA CYS A 604 -11.35 -7.19 -30.50
C CYS A 604 -10.38 -6.58 -29.48
N LEU A 605 -10.65 -5.35 -29.03
CA LEU A 605 -9.79 -4.64 -28.07
C LEU A 605 -9.63 -5.39 -26.74
N GLU A 606 -10.67 -6.08 -26.26
CA GLU A 606 -10.60 -6.84 -25.01
C GLU A 606 -9.66 -8.05 -25.14
N HIS A 607 -9.67 -8.72 -26.29
CA HIS A 607 -8.77 -9.84 -26.56
C HIS A 607 -7.31 -9.37 -26.66
N VAL A 608 -7.04 -8.27 -27.36
CA VAL A 608 -5.69 -7.69 -27.45
C VAL A 608 -5.20 -7.22 -26.07
N LEU A 609 -6.09 -6.65 -25.25
CA LEU A 609 -5.80 -6.32 -23.85
C LEU A 609 -5.45 -7.55 -23.02
N GLY A 610 -6.11 -8.69 -23.25
CA GLY A 610 -5.78 -9.96 -22.59
C GLY A 610 -4.34 -10.43 -22.86
N HIS A 611 -3.87 -10.28 -24.10
CA HIS A 611 -2.46 -10.55 -24.46
C HIS A 611 -1.50 -9.57 -23.79
N LEU A 612 -1.83 -8.27 -23.78
CA LEU A 612 -1.04 -7.26 -23.07
C LEU A 612 -0.93 -7.59 -21.58
N SER A 613 -2.07 -7.90 -20.92
CA SER A 613 -2.14 -8.28 -19.51
C SER A 613 -1.28 -9.52 -19.23
N THR A 614 -1.37 -10.54 -20.07
CA THR A 614 -0.58 -11.77 -19.93
C THR A 614 0.93 -11.49 -20.04
N GLY A 615 1.35 -10.69 -21.02
CA GLY A 615 2.76 -10.34 -21.18
C GLY A 615 3.28 -9.46 -20.05
N VAL A 616 2.50 -8.49 -19.57
CA VAL A 616 2.85 -7.64 -18.42
C VAL A 616 2.98 -8.48 -17.14
N MET A 617 2.04 -9.39 -16.88
CA MET A 617 2.14 -10.34 -15.77
C MET A 617 3.38 -11.24 -15.90
N GLY A 618 3.73 -11.67 -17.11
CA GLY A 618 4.96 -12.40 -17.39
C GLY A 618 6.22 -11.63 -16.98
N LEU A 619 6.29 -10.35 -17.33
CA LEU A 619 7.38 -9.45 -16.94
C LEU A 619 7.47 -9.28 -15.42
N LEU A 620 6.35 -9.02 -14.76
CA LEU A 620 6.28 -8.87 -13.30
C LEU A 620 6.73 -10.14 -12.58
N LYS A 621 6.34 -11.32 -13.11
CA LYS A 621 6.75 -12.61 -12.57
C LYS A 621 8.26 -12.85 -12.69
N GLN A 622 8.93 -12.29 -13.70
CA GLN A 622 10.41 -12.37 -13.79
C GLN A 622 11.06 -11.58 -12.66
N ILE A 623 10.57 -10.36 -12.40
CA ILE A 623 11.06 -9.53 -11.29
C ILE A 623 10.81 -10.24 -9.96
N SER A 624 9.60 -10.77 -9.73
CA SER A 624 9.29 -11.52 -8.51
C SER A 624 10.19 -12.76 -8.34
N ARG A 625 10.48 -13.50 -9.41
CA ARG A 625 11.43 -14.63 -9.35
C ARG A 625 12.85 -14.19 -9.03
N TRP A 626 13.30 -13.07 -9.60
CA TRP A 626 14.62 -12.53 -9.31
C TRP A 626 14.72 -12.06 -7.85
N GLN A 627 13.68 -11.38 -7.34
CA GLN A 627 13.60 -11.02 -5.92
C GLN A 627 13.62 -12.27 -5.04
N GLU A 628 12.77 -13.26 -5.33
CA GLU A 628 12.68 -14.53 -4.58
C GLU A 628 14.03 -15.25 -4.52
N ALA A 629 14.75 -15.35 -5.66
CA ALA A 629 16.08 -15.96 -5.72
C ALA A 629 17.14 -15.22 -4.89
N ASN A 630 16.91 -13.94 -4.61
CA ASN A 630 17.80 -13.07 -3.84
C ASN A 630 17.28 -12.78 -2.43
N ILE A 631 16.25 -13.50 -1.96
CA ILE A 631 15.81 -13.46 -0.57
C ILE A 631 16.32 -14.70 0.16
N GLN A 632 16.81 -14.49 1.38
CA GLN A 632 17.33 -15.57 2.21
C GLN A 632 16.60 -15.67 3.54
N MET A 633 16.07 -16.86 3.82
CA MET A 633 15.36 -17.20 5.06
C MET A 633 15.62 -18.66 5.47
N ASN A 634 16.86 -19.12 5.29
CA ASN A 634 17.27 -20.52 5.49
C ASN A 634 18.13 -20.72 6.75
N SER A 635 17.97 -19.86 7.75
CA SER A 635 18.75 -19.92 9.00
C SER A 635 17.93 -19.36 10.16
N GLY A 636 18.33 -19.68 11.40
CA GLY A 636 17.70 -19.13 12.60
C GLY A 636 18.33 -19.67 13.88
N VAL A 637 18.02 -19.03 15.01
CA VAL A 637 18.54 -19.34 16.35
C VAL A 637 17.38 -19.59 17.30
N VAL A 638 17.35 -20.75 17.94
CA VAL A 638 16.39 -21.09 18.99
C VAL A 638 16.77 -20.32 20.26
N LEU A 639 15.86 -19.47 20.72
CA LEU A 639 16.03 -18.60 21.89
C LEU A 639 15.53 -19.29 23.15
N GLU A 640 14.30 -19.79 23.13
CA GLU A 640 13.61 -20.37 24.29
C GLU A 640 12.73 -21.57 23.89
N ASN A 641 12.42 -22.45 24.84
CA ASN A 641 11.38 -23.47 24.69
C ASN A 641 10.22 -23.14 25.63
N LEU A 642 9.00 -23.23 25.11
CA LEU A 642 7.79 -23.17 25.92
C LEU A 642 7.42 -24.61 26.34
N GLY A 643 6.99 -24.76 27.60
CA GLY A 643 6.41 -26.02 28.08
C GLY A 643 5.06 -26.32 27.42
N GLU A 644 4.53 -27.55 27.59
CA GLU A 644 3.29 -28.01 26.93
C GLU A 644 2.06 -27.14 27.24
N THR A 645 2.01 -26.55 28.44
CA THR A 645 0.93 -25.66 28.92
C THR A 645 1.37 -24.21 29.07
N ASP A 646 2.61 -23.91 28.71
CA ASP A 646 3.20 -22.58 28.88
C ASP A 646 2.99 -21.74 27.63
N ASP A 647 2.74 -20.45 27.82
CA ASP A 647 2.55 -19.49 26.74
C ASP A 647 3.30 -18.20 27.05
N ILE A 648 3.48 -17.37 26.03
CA ILE A 648 4.24 -16.14 26.13
C ILE A 648 3.40 -15.10 26.86
N SER A 649 3.94 -14.52 27.94
CA SER A 649 3.27 -13.45 28.67
C SER A 649 3.56 -12.08 28.06
N THR A 650 4.84 -11.82 27.76
CA THR A 650 5.31 -10.54 27.21
C THR A 650 6.33 -10.80 26.12
N LEU A 651 6.22 -10.07 25.02
CA LEU A 651 7.11 -10.23 23.87
C LEU A 651 7.31 -8.90 23.16
N ASP A 652 8.57 -8.53 22.96
CA ASP A 652 8.94 -7.38 22.16
C ASP A 652 10.30 -7.57 21.51
N MET A 653 10.53 -6.90 20.39
CA MET A 653 11.75 -7.03 19.60
C MET A 653 12.14 -5.69 18.99
N ARG A 654 13.44 -5.34 19.05
CA ARG A 654 13.97 -4.12 18.43
C ARG A 654 15.35 -4.38 17.82
N MET A 655 15.57 -3.84 16.63
CA MET A 655 16.88 -3.80 15.99
C MET A 655 17.52 -2.42 16.20
N VAL A 656 18.78 -2.41 16.65
CA VAL A 656 19.53 -1.20 16.97
C VAL A 656 20.85 -1.18 16.21
N PHE A 657 21.18 -0.03 15.64
CA PHE A 657 22.49 0.22 15.04
C PHE A 657 23.51 0.60 16.12
N GLU A 658 24.61 -0.16 16.21
CA GLU A 658 25.69 0.09 17.15
C GLU A 658 26.95 0.53 16.39
N PRO A 659 27.25 1.84 16.35
CA PRO A 659 28.46 2.33 15.70
C PRO A 659 29.69 1.86 16.48
N SER A 660 30.66 1.27 15.78
CA SER A 660 31.92 0.85 16.37
C SER A 660 33.11 1.32 15.54
N THR A 661 34.26 1.51 16.18
CA THR A 661 35.49 2.00 15.52
C THR A 661 36.11 0.98 14.57
N SER A 662 35.78 -0.30 14.71
CA SER A 662 36.34 -1.40 13.89
C SER A 662 35.38 -1.88 12.80
N SER A 663 34.11 -2.08 13.14
CA SER A 663 33.07 -2.54 12.21
C SER A 663 31.68 -2.23 12.77
N ASP A 664 30.95 -1.38 12.07
CA ASP A 664 29.52 -1.15 12.29
C ASP A 664 28.75 -2.47 12.48
N SER A 665 28.07 -2.63 13.62
CA SER A 665 27.29 -3.83 13.94
C SER A 665 25.80 -3.52 14.07
N MET A 666 24.96 -4.49 13.72
CA MET A 666 23.54 -4.47 14.00
C MET A 666 23.23 -5.41 15.15
N SER A 667 22.53 -4.93 16.17
CA SER A 667 22.14 -5.74 17.32
C SER A 667 20.63 -5.86 17.39
N THR A 668 20.12 -7.09 17.36
CA THR A 668 18.71 -7.39 17.59
C THR A 668 18.51 -7.79 19.04
N TYR A 669 17.62 -7.06 19.72
CA TYR A 669 17.23 -7.29 21.10
C TYR A 669 15.83 -7.92 21.13
N VAL A 670 15.68 -8.99 21.91
CA VAL A 670 14.39 -9.66 22.12
C VAL A 670 14.11 -9.73 23.61
N ALA A 671 12.99 -9.17 24.06
CA ALA A 671 12.50 -9.26 25.43
C ALA A 671 11.38 -10.30 25.48
N LEU A 672 11.53 -11.30 26.37
CA LEU A 672 10.60 -12.43 26.48
C LEU A 672 10.35 -12.78 27.95
N SER A 673 9.08 -12.94 28.31
CA SER A 673 8.66 -13.54 29.58
C SER A 673 7.61 -14.62 29.30
N SER A 674 7.57 -15.62 30.18
CA SER A 674 6.65 -16.76 30.12
C SER A 674 5.54 -16.59 31.17
N LEU A 675 4.36 -17.16 30.91
CA LEU A 675 3.27 -17.20 31.90
C LEU A 675 3.64 -18.05 33.12
N SER A 676 4.47 -19.07 32.96
CA SER A 676 4.93 -19.92 34.05
C SER A 676 5.97 -19.24 34.96
N SER A 677 6.74 -18.27 34.44
CA SER A 677 7.77 -17.53 35.18
C SER A 677 7.53 -16.00 35.18
N PRO A 678 6.41 -15.54 35.79
CA PRO A 678 5.94 -14.16 35.68
C PRO A 678 6.83 -13.12 36.41
N THR A 679 7.83 -13.57 37.16
CA THR A 679 8.77 -12.72 37.90
C THR A 679 10.07 -12.47 37.13
N THR A 680 10.24 -13.09 35.95
CA THR A 680 11.49 -13.04 35.18
C THR A 680 11.27 -12.48 33.78
N LEU A 681 12.24 -11.71 33.28
CA LEU A 681 12.28 -11.22 31.91
C LEU A 681 13.63 -11.57 31.28
N HIS A 682 13.62 -12.32 30.18
CA HIS A 682 14.81 -12.66 29.42
C HIS A 682 15.03 -11.64 28.30
N VAL A 683 16.25 -11.11 28.21
CA VAL A 683 16.68 -10.18 27.17
C VAL A 683 17.80 -10.87 26.37
N HIS A 684 17.48 -11.25 25.13
CA HIS A 684 18.42 -11.82 24.18
C HIS A 684 19.01 -10.70 23.32
N ARG A 685 20.33 -10.71 23.11
CA ARG A 685 21.04 -9.80 22.20
C ARG A 685 21.80 -10.62 21.17
N LEU A 686 21.41 -10.51 19.91
CA LEU A 686 22.12 -11.07 18.77
C LEU A 686 22.79 -9.93 18.01
N SER A 687 24.11 -9.94 17.91
CA SER A 687 24.90 -8.92 17.22
C SER A 687 25.49 -9.49 15.95
N ASP A 688 25.20 -8.84 14.84
CA ASP A 688 25.45 -9.32 13.49
C ASP A 688 26.18 -8.25 12.66
N THR A 689 26.77 -8.66 11.55
CA THR A 689 27.21 -7.71 10.51
C THR A 689 26.00 -7.15 9.76
N GLN A 690 26.17 -6.06 8.99
CA GLN A 690 25.07 -5.30 8.37
C GLN A 690 24.11 -6.13 7.49
N SER A 691 24.51 -7.32 7.02
CA SER A 691 23.68 -8.28 6.30
C SER A 691 23.97 -9.71 6.75
N ILE A 692 22.92 -10.49 7.03
CA ILE A 692 23.03 -11.89 7.47
C ILE A 692 22.76 -12.81 6.29
N SER A 693 23.82 -13.28 5.66
CA SER A 693 23.76 -14.32 4.63
C SER A 693 23.87 -15.72 5.23
N ASN A 694 24.46 -15.87 6.40
CA ASN A 694 24.56 -17.15 7.07
C ASN A 694 24.76 -16.91 8.56
N VAL A 695 23.73 -17.19 9.36
CA VAL A 695 23.78 -17.05 10.83
C VAL A 695 25.02 -17.73 11.44
N ARG A 696 25.51 -18.84 10.88
CA ARG A 696 26.70 -19.51 11.41
C ARG A 696 27.99 -18.69 11.24
N LYS A 697 28.05 -17.81 10.23
CA LYS A 697 29.22 -16.99 9.90
C LYS A 697 29.07 -15.54 10.35
N ASP A 698 27.86 -15.02 10.27
CA ASP A 698 27.61 -13.58 10.32
C ASP A 698 27.16 -13.09 11.71
N ILE A 699 26.68 -14.00 12.57
CA ILE A 699 26.44 -13.68 13.99
C ILE A 699 27.78 -13.55 14.72
N SER A 700 28.11 -12.31 15.06
CA SER A 700 29.33 -11.94 15.77
C SER A 700 29.25 -12.16 17.28
N ALA A 701 28.06 -12.08 17.88
CA ALA A 701 27.88 -12.40 19.29
C ALA A 701 26.42 -12.75 19.59
N TYR A 702 26.23 -13.70 20.51
CA TYR A 702 24.93 -13.98 21.11
C TYR A 702 25.06 -13.91 22.63
N ALA A 703 24.31 -13.03 23.28
CA ALA A 703 24.30 -12.86 24.73
C ALA A 703 22.87 -12.88 25.28
N ILE A 704 22.73 -13.28 26.55
CA ILE A 704 21.42 -13.41 27.21
C ILE A 704 21.53 -12.92 28.64
N SER A 705 20.60 -12.05 29.02
CA SER A 705 20.50 -11.50 30.36
C SER A 705 19.10 -11.79 30.90
N THR A 706 19.01 -12.33 32.11
CA THR A 706 17.74 -12.61 32.79
C THR A 706 17.57 -11.62 33.92
N LEU A 707 16.54 -10.79 33.84
CA LEU A 707 16.16 -9.86 34.89
C LEU A 707 15.20 -10.58 35.84
N ASP A 708 15.61 -10.76 37.09
CA ASP A 708 14.80 -11.42 38.11
C ASP A 708 14.25 -10.40 39.10
N PHE A 709 12.91 -10.28 39.13
CA PHE A 709 12.17 -9.37 40.00
C PHE A 709 11.66 -10.05 41.28
N SER A 710 12.00 -11.33 41.53
CA SER A 710 11.63 -12.03 42.77
C SER A 710 12.15 -11.31 44.02
N SER A 711 13.36 -10.77 43.95
CA SER A 711 14.04 -10.03 45.04
C SER A 711 13.47 -8.63 45.33
N ALA A 712 12.43 -8.20 44.61
CA ALA A 712 11.79 -6.90 44.78
C ALA A 712 10.89 -6.78 46.01
N SER A 713 10.54 -7.90 46.67
CA SER A 713 9.55 -7.95 47.75
C SER A 713 10.15 -8.37 49.10
N MET A 714 9.77 -7.69 50.19
CA MET A 714 9.95 -8.19 51.57
C MET A 714 8.73 -8.95 52.09
N SER A 715 7.70 -9.13 51.25
CA SER A 715 6.43 -9.79 51.57
C SER A 715 6.32 -11.17 50.92
N THR A 716 5.31 -11.98 51.29
CA THR A 716 5.09 -13.33 50.74
C THR A 716 4.63 -13.37 49.27
N LYS A 717 4.50 -12.22 48.59
CA LYS A 717 4.12 -12.13 47.17
C LYS A 717 5.26 -11.51 46.39
N ASP A 718 5.58 -12.05 45.23
CA ASP A 718 6.63 -11.54 44.33
C ASP A 718 6.09 -10.47 43.38
N ALA A 719 6.99 -9.64 42.84
CA ALA A 719 6.65 -8.70 41.78
C ALA A 719 6.40 -9.43 40.45
N LYS A 720 5.37 -9.02 39.72
CA LYS A 720 4.96 -9.64 38.45
C LYS A 720 5.22 -8.70 37.27
N VAL A 721 5.84 -9.21 36.21
CA VAL A 721 5.94 -8.54 34.91
C VAL A 721 4.59 -8.68 34.19
N LEU A 722 4.00 -7.54 33.81
CA LEU A 722 2.75 -7.49 33.06
C LEU A 722 2.99 -7.27 31.57
N ASP A 723 3.93 -6.40 31.22
CA ASP A 723 4.31 -6.11 29.83
C ASP A 723 5.72 -5.50 29.78
N ALA A 724 6.40 -5.58 28.63
CA ALA A 724 7.70 -4.97 28.40
C ALA A 724 7.82 -4.49 26.95
N LYS A 725 8.32 -3.27 26.75
CA LYS A 725 8.43 -2.61 25.44
C LYS A 725 9.74 -1.83 25.30
N PHE A 726 10.45 -2.02 24.20
CA PHE A 726 11.60 -1.19 23.84
C PHE A 726 11.08 0.17 23.35
N ALA A 727 11.28 1.22 24.16
CA ALA A 727 10.83 2.55 23.80
C ALA A 727 11.68 3.13 22.66
N ASP A 728 12.99 2.99 22.78
CA ASP A 728 13.98 3.53 21.86
C ASP A 728 15.27 2.67 21.87
N ASP A 729 16.36 3.17 21.29
CA ASP A 729 17.65 2.48 21.19
C ASP A 729 18.41 2.36 22.53
N SER A 730 17.85 2.88 23.63
CA SER A 730 18.50 2.96 24.94
C SER A 730 17.64 2.45 26.09
N SER A 731 16.32 2.61 26.01
CA SER A 731 15.39 2.45 27.12
C SER A 731 14.41 1.29 26.90
N LEU A 732 14.39 0.34 27.83
CA LEU A 732 13.41 -0.73 27.94
C LEU A 732 12.40 -0.35 29.02
N LEU A 733 11.12 -0.21 28.65
CA LEU A 733 10.03 0.04 29.57
C LEU A 733 9.42 -1.28 30.04
N ILE A 734 9.20 -1.42 31.34
CA ILE A 734 8.62 -2.61 31.95
C ILE A 734 7.45 -2.19 32.83
N LEU A 735 6.27 -2.75 32.55
CA LEU A 735 5.09 -2.63 33.39
C LEU A 735 5.14 -3.71 34.47
N LEU A 736 5.33 -3.29 35.72
CA LEU A 736 5.44 -4.19 36.87
C LEU A 736 4.25 -4.02 37.80
N GLN A 737 3.78 -5.13 38.36
CA GLN A 737 2.91 -5.17 39.51
C GLN A 737 3.74 -5.51 40.74
N VAL A 738 3.89 -4.56 41.65
CA VAL A 738 4.76 -4.65 42.83
C VAL A 738 3.90 -4.63 44.10
N PRO A 739 4.15 -5.53 45.07
CA PRO A 739 3.44 -5.52 46.36
C PRO A 739 3.86 -4.33 47.24
N LEU A 740 2.87 -3.66 47.82
CA LEU A 740 3.04 -2.62 48.84
C LEU A 740 3.06 -3.24 50.26
N GLU A 741 3.59 -2.49 51.22
CA GLU A 741 3.69 -2.88 52.64
C GLU A 741 2.31 -3.18 53.27
N ASP A 742 1.24 -2.57 52.76
CA ASP A 742 -0.15 -2.74 53.21
C ASP A 742 -0.90 -3.93 52.56
N LYS A 743 -0.18 -4.89 51.94
CA LYS A 743 -0.74 -6.03 51.18
C LYS A 743 -1.53 -5.68 49.91
N THR A 744 -1.56 -4.41 49.51
CA THR A 744 -2.10 -3.95 48.23
C THR A 744 -1.05 -4.11 47.12
N MET A 745 -1.47 -4.20 45.85
CA MET A 745 -0.57 -4.21 44.71
C MET A 745 -0.54 -2.82 44.08
N SER A 746 0.65 -2.31 43.77
CA SER A 746 0.85 -1.11 42.98
C SER A 746 1.32 -1.49 41.59
N ASN A 747 0.82 -0.81 40.56
CA ASN A 747 1.35 -0.97 39.21
C ASN A 747 2.29 0.20 38.91
N VAL A 748 3.43 -0.09 38.32
CA VAL A 748 4.47 0.91 38.03
C VAL A 748 5.08 0.70 36.65
N ILE A 749 5.53 1.78 36.02
CA ILE A 749 6.36 1.73 34.81
C ILE A 749 7.81 1.98 35.21
N VAL A 750 8.69 1.03 34.90
CA VAL A 750 10.13 1.12 35.12
C VAL A 750 10.83 1.28 33.78
N SER A 751 11.81 2.19 33.69
CA SER A 751 12.62 2.42 32.50
C SER A 751 14.07 2.02 32.79
N LEU A 752 14.53 0.93 32.17
CA LEU A 752 15.88 0.40 32.35
C LEU A 752 16.75 0.67 31.10
N PRO A 753 17.97 1.18 31.26
CA PRO A 753 18.92 1.28 30.16
C PRO A 753 19.41 -0.12 29.76
N TYR A 754 19.21 -0.48 28.50
CA TYR A 754 19.51 -1.83 27.98
C TYR A 754 20.64 -1.87 26.95
N THR A 755 21.13 -0.75 26.43
CA THR A 755 22.28 -0.71 25.50
C THR A 755 23.54 -0.13 26.15
N LEU A 756 24.71 -0.50 25.62
CA LEU A 756 26.00 0.09 26.01
C LEU A 756 26.13 1.44 25.30
N GLY A 757 25.82 2.55 25.97
CA GLY A 757 25.80 3.88 25.34
C GLY A 757 27.13 4.24 24.67
N VAL A 758 27.10 4.59 23.38
CA VAL A 758 28.28 5.07 22.62
C VAL A 758 28.49 6.58 22.78
N ASN A 759 27.49 7.34 23.21
CA ASN A 759 27.61 8.74 23.59
C ASN A 759 26.43 9.13 24.48
N SER A 760 26.63 9.19 25.80
CA SER A 760 25.69 9.90 26.65
C SER A 760 26.49 10.69 27.67
N MET A 761 26.29 12.02 27.69
CA MET A 761 26.76 12.89 28.76
C MET A 761 26.05 12.60 30.10
N SER A 762 25.23 11.56 30.18
CA SER A 762 24.65 11.01 31.42
C SER A 762 25.50 9.87 31.95
N HIS A 763 26.00 10.01 33.18
CA HIS A 763 26.82 9.04 33.91
C HIS A 763 26.05 7.76 34.36
N GLU A 764 25.04 7.29 33.64
CA GLU A 764 24.27 6.10 34.02
C GLU A 764 24.87 4.85 33.37
N HIS A 765 25.48 3.98 34.17
CA HIS A 765 25.99 2.68 33.71
C HIS A 765 24.82 1.76 33.28
N PRO A 766 24.99 0.98 32.20
CA PRO A 766 23.96 0.06 31.73
C PRO A 766 23.65 -0.99 32.79
N ILE A 767 22.36 -1.15 33.12
CA ILE A 767 21.91 -2.11 34.14
C ILE A 767 21.92 -3.51 33.55
N VAL A 768 21.54 -3.64 32.27
CA VAL A 768 21.59 -4.92 31.57
C VAL A 768 23.00 -5.15 31.05
N THR A 769 23.66 -6.17 31.60
CA THR A 769 25.01 -6.56 31.20
C THR A 769 24.94 -7.80 30.32
N TYR A 770 25.63 -7.76 29.18
CA TYR A 770 25.64 -8.84 28.19
C TYR A 770 27.01 -9.54 28.19
N THR A 771 27.03 -10.82 28.52
CA THR A 771 28.21 -11.68 28.36
C THR A 771 27.99 -12.56 27.13
N PRO A 772 28.78 -12.40 26.06
CA PRO A 772 28.66 -13.24 24.88
C PRO A 772 28.90 -14.72 25.22
N LEU A 773 28.06 -15.58 24.65
CA LEU A 773 28.27 -17.02 24.64
C LEU A 773 29.53 -17.35 23.80
N PRO A 774 30.25 -18.44 24.12
CA PRO A 774 31.34 -18.91 23.28
C PRO A 774 30.87 -19.13 21.84
N HIS A 775 31.58 -18.60 20.83
CA HIS A 775 31.16 -18.75 19.42
C HIS A 775 30.86 -20.19 19.00
N ALA A 776 31.59 -21.17 19.54
CA ALA A 776 31.36 -22.59 19.26
C ALA A 776 30.00 -23.10 19.76
N SER A 777 29.42 -22.51 20.82
CA SER A 777 28.12 -22.92 21.35
C SER A 777 26.94 -22.37 20.53
N VAL A 778 27.11 -21.26 19.81
CA VAL A 778 26.05 -20.68 18.95
C VAL A 778 25.53 -21.72 17.94
N GLN A 779 26.40 -22.60 17.46
CA GLN A 779 26.02 -23.67 16.52
C GLN A 779 25.01 -24.66 17.09
N GLN A 780 24.98 -24.87 18.41
CA GLN A 780 24.07 -25.78 19.10
C GLN A 780 22.65 -25.20 19.23
N HIS A 781 22.51 -23.90 18.99
CA HIS A 781 21.24 -23.18 19.07
C HIS A 781 20.60 -22.97 17.68
N LEU A 782 21.26 -23.37 16.60
CA LEU A 782 20.77 -23.13 15.24
C LEU A 782 19.62 -24.07 14.85
N LEU A 783 18.61 -23.52 14.19
CA LEU A 783 17.60 -24.33 13.50
C LEU A 783 18.27 -25.24 12.44
N PRO A 784 17.70 -26.42 12.16
CA PRO A 784 16.43 -26.95 12.66
C PRO A 784 16.50 -27.74 13.97
N GLN A 785 17.68 -28.19 14.40
CA GLN A 785 17.85 -29.09 15.56
C GLN A 785 18.30 -28.38 16.84
N GLY A 786 18.38 -27.05 16.81
CA GLY A 786 18.90 -26.25 17.89
C GLY A 786 18.10 -26.37 19.18
N THR A 787 18.80 -26.26 20.31
CA THR A 787 18.18 -26.16 21.63
C THR A 787 18.44 -24.78 22.22
N PRO A 788 17.55 -24.24 23.06
CA PRO A 788 17.80 -22.94 23.68
C PRO A 788 19.03 -22.99 24.60
N PRO A 789 19.69 -21.85 24.81
CA PRO A 789 20.82 -21.76 25.72
C PRO A 789 20.43 -22.15 27.16
N PRO A 790 21.25 -22.95 27.84
CA PRO A 790 20.95 -23.43 29.20
C PRO A 790 20.89 -22.28 30.20
N SER A 791 20.09 -22.41 31.25
CA SER A 791 19.93 -21.35 32.27
C SER A 791 21.24 -20.94 32.95
N LEU A 792 22.22 -21.86 33.02
CA LEU A 792 23.56 -21.63 33.58
C LEU A 792 24.43 -20.67 32.75
N SER A 793 24.17 -20.54 31.45
CA SER A 793 24.91 -19.63 30.57
C SER A 793 24.31 -18.23 30.50
N ARG A 794 23.19 -17.99 31.20
CA ARG A 794 22.49 -16.71 31.24
C ARG A 794 23.10 -15.84 32.32
N ASN A 795 23.26 -14.55 32.02
CA ASN A 795 23.64 -13.59 33.04
C ASN A 795 22.41 -13.20 33.87
N ASN A 796 22.31 -13.70 35.10
CA ASN A 796 21.17 -13.45 35.98
C ASN A 796 21.38 -12.17 36.80
N ILE A 797 20.51 -11.20 36.60
CA ILE A 797 20.57 -9.87 37.23
C ILE A 797 19.37 -9.75 38.17
N ALA A 798 19.64 -9.80 39.48
CA ALA A 798 18.61 -9.59 40.49
C ALA A 798 18.25 -8.10 40.56
N ILE A 799 16.99 -7.77 40.26
CA ILE A 799 16.48 -6.40 40.32
C ILE A 799 15.91 -6.15 41.71
N THR A 800 16.66 -5.38 42.50
CA THR A 800 16.28 -5.03 43.87
C THR A 800 15.19 -3.96 43.91
N ARG A 801 14.47 -3.86 45.04
CA ARG A 801 13.48 -2.80 45.28
C ARG A 801 14.08 -1.39 45.10
N GLU A 802 15.31 -1.17 45.54
CA GLU A 802 16.00 0.12 45.36
C GLU A 802 16.21 0.44 43.87
N THR A 803 16.55 -0.57 43.06
CA THR A 803 16.68 -0.43 41.60
C THR A 803 15.35 -0.08 40.95
N ILE A 804 14.24 -0.73 41.37
CA ILE A 804 12.89 -0.42 40.89
C ILE A 804 12.51 1.00 41.27
N GLU A 805 12.66 1.36 42.54
CA GLU A 805 12.35 2.70 43.03
C GLU A 805 13.16 3.76 42.28
N ARG A 806 14.45 3.50 42.01
CA ARG A 806 15.33 4.43 41.26
C ARG A 806 14.89 4.63 39.81
N HIS A 807 14.44 3.58 39.13
CA HIS A 807 14.11 3.61 37.70
C HIS A 807 12.60 3.70 37.40
N THR A 808 11.77 3.78 38.44
CA THR A 808 10.33 4.02 38.29
C THR A 808 10.09 5.40 37.69
N ARG A 809 9.37 5.42 36.57
CA ARG A 809 8.96 6.64 35.85
C ARG A 809 7.53 7.05 36.20
N HIS A 810 6.64 6.08 36.39
CA HIS A 810 5.23 6.33 36.69
C HIS A 810 4.70 5.31 37.70
N VAL A 811 3.93 5.78 38.67
CA VAL A 811 3.15 4.96 39.60
C VAL A 811 1.67 5.18 39.30
N PHE A 812 0.91 4.11 39.06
CA PHE A 812 -0.52 4.23 38.78
C PHE A 812 -1.31 4.38 40.08
N GLU A 813 -2.04 5.49 40.21
CA GLU A 813 -2.94 5.76 41.32
C GLU A 813 -4.41 5.53 40.94
N GLY A 814 -5.23 5.11 41.92
CA GLY A 814 -6.69 5.03 41.78
C GLY A 814 -7.22 3.70 41.21
N ARG A 815 -8.36 3.76 40.50
CA ARG A 815 -9.09 2.58 39.98
C ARG A 815 -8.57 2.04 38.64
N PHE A 816 -7.63 2.72 38.00
CA PHE A 816 -7.10 2.30 36.70
C PHE A 816 -6.08 1.18 36.88
N THR A 817 -6.38 0.01 36.32
CA THR A 817 -5.48 -1.15 36.36
C THR A 817 -4.88 -1.34 34.97
N PRO A 818 -3.58 -1.07 34.77
CA PRO A 818 -2.93 -1.22 33.48
C PRO A 818 -2.81 -2.70 33.10
N LEU A 819 -2.96 -2.99 31.81
CA LEU A 819 -2.87 -4.31 31.21
C LEU A 819 -1.67 -4.43 30.26
N ARG A 820 -1.49 -3.45 29.39
CA ARG A 820 -0.50 -3.48 28.30
C ARG A 820 0.00 -2.08 27.97
N LEU A 821 1.22 -2.01 27.46
CA LEU A 821 1.87 -0.80 26.94
C LEU A 821 1.95 -0.84 25.41
N GLU A 822 1.77 0.33 24.81
CA GLU A 822 2.17 0.63 23.44
C GLU A 822 3.00 1.91 23.47
N VAL A 823 4.12 1.95 22.75
CA VAL A 823 5.12 3.01 22.93
C VAL A 823 5.55 3.58 21.59
N ASN A 824 5.65 4.91 21.51
CA ASN A 824 6.38 5.59 20.45
C ASN A 824 7.57 6.33 21.09
N GLY A 825 8.79 5.99 20.68
CA GLY A 825 10.01 6.65 21.19
C GLY A 825 10.72 7.54 20.17
N ARG A 826 10.11 7.84 19.02
CA ARG A 826 10.71 8.72 18.02
C ARG A 826 10.97 10.11 18.58
N LYS A 827 12.05 10.74 18.10
CA LYS A 827 12.43 12.08 18.53
C LYS A 827 11.29 13.07 18.28
N GLY A 828 10.95 13.87 19.30
CA GLY A 828 9.84 14.83 19.24
C GLY A 828 8.45 14.25 19.47
N ARG A 829 8.29 12.91 19.58
CA ARG A 829 7.01 12.23 19.84
C ARG A 829 7.20 11.00 20.72
N ARG A 830 7.58 11.25 21.98
CA ARG A 830 7.92 10.24 22.98
C ARG A 830 6.73 10.00 23.91
N VAL A 831 5.94 8.97 23.63
CA VAL A 831 4.62 8.75 24.24
C VAL A 831 4.44 7.28 24.65
N ILE A 832 3.76 7.06 25.78
CA ILE A 832 3.35 5.73 26.25
C ILE A 832 1.82 5.69 26.30
N VAL A 833 1.21 4.80 25.53
CA VAL A 833 -0.20 4.47 25.63
C VAL A 833 -0.35 3.26 26.54
N VAL A 834 -1.20 3.40 27.56
CA VAL A 834 -1.45 2.35 28.56
C VAL A 834 -2.90 1.92 28.43
N LEU A 835 -3.14 0.66 28.08
CA LEU A 835 -4.46 0.06 28.03
C LEU A 835 -4.84 -0.48 29.42
N GLY A 836 -6.06 -0.20 29.87
CA GLY A 836 -6.62 -0.73 31.10
C GLY A 836 -7.11 -2.18 30.96
N SER A 837 -7.15 -2.92 32.07
CA SER A 837 -7.58 -4.33 32.12
C SER A 837 -9.06 -4.54 31.76
N ASP A 838 -9.87 -3.48 31.81
CA ASP A 838 -11.25 -3.50 31.34
C ASP A 838 -11.39 -3.43 29.82
N ARG A 839 -10.29 -3.24 29.09
CA ARG A 839 -10.23 -3.14 27.63
C ARG A 839 -11.05 -1.98 27.06
N LYS A 840 -11.48 -1.03 27.88
CA LYS A 840 -12.29 0.14 27.48
C LYS A 840 -11.59 1.46 27.75
N HIS A 841 -10.65 1.49 28.69
CA HIS A 841 -9.96 2.71 29.07
C HIS A 841 -8.52 2.68 28.61
N TYR A 842 -8.06 3.75 27.98
CA TYR A 842 -6.62 3.95 27.74
C TYR A 842 -6.18 5.34 28.21
N ARG A 843 -4.91 5.41 28.63
CA ARG A 843 -4.23 6.66 29.03
C ARG A 843 -3.01 6.90 28.17
N VAL A 844 -2.73 8.16 27.88
CA VAL A 844 -1.58 8.61 27.11
C VAL A 844 -0.67 9.38 28.04
N LEU A 845 0.57 8.92 28.20
CA LEU A 845 1.57 9.49 29.08
C LEU A 845 2.72 10.07 28.26
N ASP A 846 3.17 11.27 28.63
CA ASP A 846 4.38 11.89 28.08
C ASP A 846 5.62 11.22 28.69
N MET A 847 6.48 10.64 27.85
CA MET A 847 7.68 9.94 28.32
C MET A 847 8.82 10.90 28.71
N ASP A 848 8.84 12.13 28.19
CA ASP A 848 9.92 13.09 28.43
C ASP A 848 9.62 14.06 29.57
N PHE A 849 8.40 14.05 30.10
CA PHE A 849 8.01 14.91 31.20
C PHE A 849 8.86 14.70 32.46
N ARG A 850 9.51 15.77 32.94
CA ARG A 850 10.20 15.82 34.22
C ARG A 850 9.53 16.87 35.10
N MET A 851 8.96 16.43 36.22
CA MET A 851 8.38 17.32 37.22
C MET A 851 9.46 18.27 37.77
N LYS A 852 9.37 19.57 37.50
CA LYS A 852 10.24 20.57 38.12
C LYS A 852 9.86 20.69 39.59
N LYS A 853 10.79 20.36 40.50
CA LYS A 853 10.69 20.77 41.91
C LYS A 853 11.04 22.25 41.97
N ASP A 854 10.04 23.12 42.10
CA ASP A 854 10.32 24.49 42.51
C ASP A 854 10.73 24.51 43.99
N ARG A 855 11.68 25.40 44.30
CA ARG A 855 12.34 25.48 45.61
C ARG A 855 11.50 26.15 46.69
N ASP A 856 10.31 26.63 46.36
CA ASP A 856 9.34 27.17 47.29
C ASP A 856 8.02 26.45 47.06
N GLY A 857 7.57 25.65 48.03
CA GLY A 857 6.42 24.75 47.91
C GLY A 857 5.07 25.44 47.66
N ARG A 858 4.87 25.94 46.44
CA ARG A 858 3.59 26.32 45.86
C ARG A 858 3.45 25.66 44.51
N ASP A 859 2.45 24.79 44.41
CA ASP A 859 1.98 24.24 43.15
C ASP A 859 1.22 25.33 42.38
N ASP A 860 1.90 26.02 41.47
CA ASP A 860 1.23 26.86 40.47
C ASP A 860 1.22 26.14 39.12
N ALA A 861 0.04 25.65 38.72
CA ALA A 861 -0.26 25.23 37.37
C ALA A 861 -0.41 26.47 36.47
N SER A 862 0.71 27.08 36.10
CA SER A 862 0.75 28.18 35.13
C SER A 862 0.96 27.64 33.72
N TRP A 863 -0.13 27.61 32.95
CA TRP A 863 -0.14 27.41 31.51
C TRP A 863 0.56 28.60 30.84
N ASN A 864 1.80 28.42 30.36
CA ASN A 864 2.46 29.42 29.51
C ASN A 864 2.44 28.89 28.08
N GLY A 865 1.36 29.21 27.37
CA GLY A 865 1.35 29.20 25.92
C GLY A 865 2.22 30.35 25.44
N SER A 866 3.47 30.05 25.13
CA SER A 866 4.26 30.90 24.23
C SER A 866 4.50 30.08 22.97
N ASP A 867 3.63 30.30 21.99
CA ASP A 867 3.95 30.08 20.59
C ASP A 867 5.27 30.81 20.31
N SER A 868 6.29 30.05 19.93
CA SER A 868 7.39 30.61 19.16
C SER A 868 6.88 30.79 17.74
N GLU A 869 6.17 31.89 17.50
CA GLU A 869 5.95 32.40 16.15
C GLU A 869 7.32 32.63 15.52
N ALA A 870 7.59 31.87 14.47
CA ALA A 870 8.65 32.19 13.54
C ALA A 870 8.29 33.51 12.86
N GLU A 871 9.19 34.47 12.91
CA GLU A 871 9.08 35.74 12.19
C GLU A 871 9.04 35.48 10.68
N ASP A 872 7.84 35.45 10.11
CA ASP A 872 7.63 35.65 8.67
C ASP A 872 7.84 37.14 8.37
N GLY A 873 8.98 37.44 7.75
CA GLY A 873 9.31 38.75 7.22
C GLY A 873 8.55 39.03 5.93
N ASP A 874 7.31 39.49 6.04
CA ASP A 874 6.62 40.17 4.94
C ASP A 874 7.07 41.64 4.91
N GLY A 875 7.97 41.95 3.98
CA GLY A 875 8.30 43.30 3.60
C GLY A 875 7.33 43.79 2.55
N ASP A 876 6.51 44.80 2.88
CA ASP A 876 5.90 45.60 1.83
C ASP A 876 5.83 47.10 2.16
N VAL A 877 6.08 47.84 1.09
CA VAL A 877 5.82 49.25 0.79
C VAL A 877 6.73 50.35 1.36
N SER A 878 7.57 50.88 0.47
CA SER A 878 7.86 52.32 0.39
C SER A 878 7.90 52.74 -1.08
N MET A 879 6.78 53.24 -1.60
CA MET A 879 6.77 54.12 -2.76
C MET A 879 7.57 55.39 -2.43
N GLY A 880 8.55 55.70 -3.28
CA GLY A 880 9.24 56.98 -3.30
C GLY A 880 9.26 57.50 -4.74
N GLU A 881 8.58 58.62 -4.94
CA GLU A 881 8.56 59.43 -6.15
C GLU A 881 9.97 59.95 -6.52
N ALA A 882 10.38 59.74 -7.77
CA ALA A 882 11.08 60.68 -8.68
C ALA A 882 11.61 59.93 -9.91
#